data_AF-A0A661JHN7-F1
#
_entry.id   AF-A0A661JHN7-F1
#
_cell.length_a   1.000
_cell.length_b   1.000
_cell.length_c   1.000
_cell.angle_alpha   90.00
_cell.angle_beta   90.00
_cell.angle_gamma   90.00
#
_symmetry.space_group_name_H-M   'P 1'
#
loop_
_entity.id
_entity.type
_entity.pdbx_description
1 polymer ?
#
loop_
_entity_poly.entity_id
_entity_poly.type
_entity_poly.pdbx_seq_one_letter_code
_entity_poly.pdbx_strand_id
1 'polypeptide(L)'
;MFKKFETMANVTFYKKTPPSRKKNRTSIKKGKKEDKFTSLKVHPRLRKIFRQIGSPPQTPFTPDEFQLEALKKLKSGDVLVSAPTGAGKTWIAIEAIKECLKKEERVWYASPLKALSNSKYEEFKNDFGPDKVGILTGDRKENPEAPVIVGTTEILRNQLYDAMFHSTDLEIDLVVLDEAHYLSDLDRGVVWEEILIYLPSRIKLLLLSATLENADEISQWLFEIRQVPCLVVNSDKRPVPLVPLFLFPHGEITPLSDHRGILPQVRNFLKKVDPSYRKRLVYSPDYGKIIEQLRSYNLLPAIFFLKSRADCDRALITCHPAPPLPSQVEKGFRTELENLLQEFPFLRHHRQLPDLVQKRVGSHHAGQLPQWKLLIEKMMNQGFLEAIFSTSTVAAGVNFPARTVVLVQSDRYNGKEFTDLTSTELHQMTGRAGRRGKDKIGFAVVLPGVFQDPYLIDALLSSRPEPIKSQIQINFSMVLNLLLSHRPEEIRELLDLSLANFQNRDQRLKLEERKERLLEQLTFLLPQSECDLKNLDELIELIKSYREKKEGEEILCKSCPHLNDCHSKGRNRVKSLISRIKKLSRKAEKMRHKLWLDFQHHLKFLKDTGFVDQDDQLTPDGVWASQLRLDQPLLIAECIRQEVFEDISSEVLSGLIAVFVSDKTKEVEVDLKKIPNSKALVKAFITMIRKIEPLRNLKINQGFNTPPLQLWPATALFLWSQGISWSELLEVI
;
A
#
# COMPACT_ATOMS: atom_id res chain seq x y z
N MET A 1 30.74 11.80 -26.37
CA MET A 1 30.40 10.82 -27.42
C MET A 1 29.26 11.42 -28.26
N PHE A 2 29.58 12.46 -29.02
CA PHE A 2 28.66 13.28 -29.82
C PHE A 2 28.62 12.76 -31.26
N LYS A 3 27.45 12.91 -31.91
CA LYS A 3 27.08 12.54 -33.30
C LYS A 3 26.53 11.12 -33.51
N LYS A 4 25.21 11.00 -33.66
CA LYS A 4 24.51 10.45 -34.85
C LYS A 4 23.00 10.36 -34.57
N PHE A 5 22.21 10.49 -35.64
CA PHE A 5 20.76 10.28 -35.76
C PHE A 5 19.85 11.51 -35.74
N GLU A 6 19.96 12.31 -36.80
CA GLU A 6 18.79 12.85 -37.50
C GLU A 6 18.68 12.13 -38.84
N THR A 7 17.48 11.62 -39.16
CA THR A 7 16.78 11.63 -40.47
C THR A 7 15.82 10.45 -40.58
N MET A 8 14.52 10.73 -40.60
CA MET A 8 13.58 10.38 -41.68
C MET A 8 12.14 10.57 -41.20
N ALA A 9 11.63 11.79 -41.42
CA ALA A 9 10.22 12.08 -41.50
C ALA A 9 9.75 11.73 -42.92
N ASN A 10 8.67 10.96 -43.06
CA ASN A 10 7.88 10.90 -44.29
C ASN A 10 6.40 10.76 -43.93
N VAL A 11 5.73 11.91 -43.92
CA VAL A 11 4.27 12.06 -43.83
C VAL A 11 3.71 11.93 -45.25
N THR A 12 2.82 10.96 -45.48
CA THR A 12 2.06 10.86 -46.73
C THR A 12 0.60 11.21 -46.47
N PHE A 13 0.17 12.33 -47.04
CA PHE A 13 -1.21 12.78 -47.10
C PHE A 13 -1.99 12.01 -48.16
N TYR A 14 -3.10 11.36 -47.79
CA TYR A 14 -4.10 10.90 -48.76
C TYR A 14 -5.39 11.71 -48.62
N LYS A 15 -5.61 12.62 -49.57
CA LYS A 15 -6.91 13.22 -49.90
C LYS A 15 -7.80 12.17 -50.57
N LYS A 16 -9.00 11.93 -50.04
CA LYS A 16 -10.13 11.39 -50.82
C LYS A 16 -11.43 12.11 -50.45
N THR A 17 -11.97 12.82 -51.43
CA THR A 17 -13.29 13.46 -51.47
C THR A 17 -14.41 12.41 -51.63
N PRO A 18 -15.68 12.76 -51.32
CA PRO A 18 -16.75 11.81 -50.96
C PRO A 18 -17.65 11.39 -52.13
N PRO A 19 -18.38 10.27 -52.04
CA PRO A 19 -19.52 10.02 -52.92
C PRO A 19 -20.87 10.35 -52.25
N SER A 20 -21.61 11.18 -53.01
CA SER A 20 -23.04 11.43 -53.12
C SER A 20 -24.08 10.73 -52.22
N ARG A 21 -24.98 11.59 -51.75
CA ARG A 21 -26.31 11.34 -51.16
C ARG A 21 -27.22 10.51 -52.09
N LYS A 22 -27.92 9.52 -51.53
CA LYS A 22 -29.27 9.12 -52.00
C LYS A 22 -30.26 9.20 -50.83
N LYS A 23 -31.29 10.02 -51.04
CA LYS A 23 -32.48 10.16 -50.20
C LYS A 23 -33.32 8.88 -50.31
N ASN A 24 -33.91 8.42 -49.21
CA ASN A 24 -35.23 7.79 -49.27
C ASN A 24 -36.05 8.03 -48.00
N ARG A 25 -37.35 8.14 -48.25
CA ARG A 25 -38.38 8.83 -47.48
C ARG A 25 -38.84 8.09 -46.22
N THR A 26 -39.22 8.93 -45.26
CA THR A 26 -40.13 8.76 -44.12
C THR A 26 -41.21 7.67 -44.23
N SER A 27 -41.43 6.95 -43.12
CA SER A 27 -42.78 6.67 -42.63
C SER A 27 -42.82 6.67 -41.10
N ILE A 28 -43.72 7.50 -40.57
CA ILE A 28 -44.02 7.65 -39.14
C ILE A 28 -45.09 6.60 -38.80
N LYS A 29 -44.86 5.75 -37.80
CA LYS A 29 -45.94 5.02 -37.12
C LYS A 29 -45.87 5.25 -35.62
N LYS A 30 -46.97 5.78 -35.09
CA LYS A 30 -47.27 6.03 -33.68
C LYS A 30 -47.48 4.70 -32.93
N GLY A 31 -46.96 4.65 -31.70
CA GLY A 31 -47.64 4.07 -30.53
C GLY A 31 -47.51 2.56 -30.29
N LYS A 32 -46.67 2.20 -29.31
CA LYS A 32 -47.02 1.34 -28.16
C LYS A 32 -45.87 1.39 -27.14
N LYS A 33 -46.19 1.74 -25.88
CA LYS A 33 -45.30 1.56 -24.73
C LYS A 33 -45.16 0.06 -24.49
N GLU A 34 -44.09 -0.54 -25.00
CA GLU A 34 -43.69 -1.90 -24.66
C GLU A 34 -42.48 -1.84 -23.71
N ASP A 35 -42.51 -2.68 -22.68
CA ASP A 35 -41.48 -2.81 -21.66
C ASP A 35 -40.07 -2.89 -22.27
N LYS A 36 -39.19 -1.95 -21.88
CA LYS A 36 -37.80 -1.80 -22.36
C LYS A 36 -36.85 -2.96 -21.97
N PHE A 37 -37.37 -4.14 -21.64
CA PHE A 37 -36.58 -5.31 -21.24
C PHE A 37 -36.39 -6.38 -22.35
N THR A 38 -36.93 -6.18 -23.55
CA THR A 38 -37.04 -7.25 -24.58
C THR A 38 -35.93 -7.35 -25.62
N SER A 39 -34.84 -6.57 -25.57
CA SER A 39 -33.70 -6.75 -26.50
C SER A 39 -32.33 -6.93 -25.83
N LEU A 40 -32.29 -7.14 -24.52
CA LEU A 40 -31.04 -7.38 -23.80
C LEU A 40 -30.66 -8.87 -23.85
N LYS A 41 -29.45 -9.20 -24.30
CA LYS A 41 -28.90 -10.57 -24.29
C LYS A 41 -28.46 -10.93 -22.86
N VAL A 42 -29.44 -11.13 -21.99
CA VAL A 42 -29.24 -11.54 -20.58
C VAL A 42 -29.38 -13.05 -20.46
N HIS A 43 -28.39 -13.70 -19.85
CA HIS A 43 -28.50 -15.11 -19.50
C HIS A 43 -29.74 -15.36 -18.60
N PRO A 44 -30.57 -16.40 -18.83
CA PRO A 44 -31.83 -16.59 -18.10
C PRO A 44 -31.71 -16.55 -16.56
N ARG A 45 -30.61 -17.08 -16.01
CA ARG A 45 -30.32 -17.07 -14.56
C ARG A 45 -30.19 -15.65 -13.98
N LEU A 46 -29.76 -14.67 -14.76
CA LEU A 46 -29.62 -13.28 -14.31
C LEU A 46 -30.95 -12.52 -14.30
N ARG A 47 -32.01 -13.02 -14.96
CA ARG A 47 -33.31 -12.33 -15.00
C ARG A 47 -33.89 -12.11 -13.59
N LYS A 48 -33.74 -13.11 -12.70
CA LYS A 48 -34.20 -12.99 -11.30
C LYS A 48 -33.35 -11.99 -10.52
N ILE A 49 -32.03 -12.02 -10.69
CA ILE A 49 -31.08 -11.12 -10.03
C ILE A 49 -31.29 -9.68 -10.49
N PHE A 50 -31.43 -9.44 -11.80
CA PHE A 50 -31.60 -8.11 -12.37
C PHE A 50 -32.93 -7.47 -11.98
N ARG A 51 -33.99 -8.25 -11.75
CA ARG A 51 -35.25 -7.76 -11.15
C ARG A 51 -35.09 -7.29 -9.70
N GLN A 52 -34.07 -7.77 -9.00
CA GLN A 52 -33.76 -7.34 -7.63
C GLN A 52 -32.85 -6.10 -7.60
N ILE A 53 -32.34 -5.62 -8.75
CA ILE A 53 -31.60 -4.35 -8.81
C ILE A 53 -32.52 -3.22 -8.36
N GLY A 54 -32.05 -2.46 -7.39
CA GLY A 54 -32.79 -1.33 -6.82
C GLY A 54 -32.33 -1.07 -5.39
N SER A 55 -32.96 -0.09 -4.76
CA SER A 55 -32.66 0.28 -3.38
C SER A 55 -33.48 -0.55 -2.39
N PRO A 56 -32.89 -0.93 -1.24
CA PRO A 56 -33.67 -1.45 -0.13
C PRO A 56 -34.65 -0.37 0.38
N PRO A 57 -35.76 -0.75 1.04
CA PRO A 57 -36.64 0.21 1.70
C PRO A 57 -35.86 1.01 2.75
N GLN A 58 -36.12 2.33 2.83
CA GLN A 58 -35.52 3.15 3.88
C GLN A 58 -36.05 2.70 5.23
N THR A 59 -35.14 2.24 6.08
CA THR A 59 -35.42 1.82 7.46
C THR A 59 -34.50 2.62 8.38
N PRO A 60 -34.92 2.89 9.62
CA PRO A 60 -34.02 3.51 10.61
C PRO A 60 -32.74 2.70 10.73
N PHE A 61 -31.60 3.38 10.80
CA PHE A 61 -30.33 2.71 11.00
C PHE A 61 -30.36 1.90 12.29
N THR A 62 -30.02 0.62 12.18
CA THR A 62 -29.82 -0.27 13.32
C THR A 62 -28.41 -0.84 13.20
N PRO A 63 -27.57 -0.73 14.24
CA PRO A 63 -26.23 -1.30 14.20
C PRO A 63 -26.28 -2.82 14.15
N ASP A 64 -25.33 -3.40 13.42
CA ASP A 64 -25.15 -4.85 13.32
C ASP A 64 -24.58 -5.41 14.64
N GLU A 65 -24.87 -6.67 14.96
CA GLU A 65 -24.46 -7.30 16.23
C GLU A 65 -22.96 -7.19 16.52
N PHE A 66 -22.12 -7.39 15.50
CA PHE A 66 -20.66 -7.30 15.63
C PHE A 66 -20.21 -5.88 16.01
N GLN A 67 -20.95 -4.84 15.61
CA GLN A 67 -20.62 -3.46 15.96
C GLN A 67 -20.88 -3.19 17.44
N LEU A 68 -21.99 -3.70 17.96
CA LEU A 68 -22.33 -3.62 19.39
C LEU A 68 -21.37 -4.46 20.24
N GLU A 69 -20.99 -5.63 19.75
CA GLU A 69 -20.00 -6.50 20.40
C GLU A 69 -18.64 -5.80 20.53
N ALA A 70 -18.17 -5.14 19.47
CA ALA A 70 -16.91 -4.39 19.49
C ALA A 70 -16.91 -3.27 20.54
N LEU A 71 -17.97 -2.46 20.61
CA LEU A 71 -18.11 -1.41 21.62
C LEU A 71 -18.15 -1.98 23.05
N LYS A 72 -18.81 -3.12 23.24
CA LYS A 72 -18.84 -3.80 24.54
C LYS A 72 -17.45 -4.28 24.95
N LYS A 73 -16.71 -4.92 24.04
CA LYS A 73 -15.36 -5.44 24.28
C LYS A 73 -14.34 -4.32 24.54
N LEU A 74 -14.49 -3.17 23.89
CA LEU A 74 -13.60 -2.01 24.05
C LEU A 74 -13.63 -1.42 25.48
N LYS A 75 -14.66 -1.73 26.27
CA LYS A 75 -14.73 -1.32 27.68
C LYS A 75 -13.79 -2.11 28.58
N SER A 76 -13.40 -3.32 28.17
CA SER A 76 -12.60 -4.26 28.98
C SER A 76 -11.18 -4.51 28.46
N GLY A 77 -10.83 -3.98 27.29
CA GLY A 77 -9.51 -4.18 26.69
C GLY A 77 -9.40 -3.57 25.30
N ASP A 78 -8.30 -3.86 24.64
CA ASP A 78 -8.07 -3.49 23.25
C ASP A 78 -8.96 -4.34 22.32
N VAL A 79 -9.29 -3.82 21.13
CA VAL A 79 -10.18 -4.51 20.20
C VAL A 79 -9.62 -4.49 18.78
N LEU A 80 -9.60 -5.66 18.15
CA LEU A 80 -9.36 -5.83 16.72
C LEU A 80 -10.66 -6.22 16.00
N VAL A 81 -11.17 -5.32 15.17
CA VAL A 81 -12.35 -5.57 14.32
C VAL A 81 -11.90 -5.98 12.92
N SER A 82 -12.24 -7.21 12.53
CA SER A 82 -11.99 -7.78 11.21
C SER A 82 -13.32 -7.96 10.48
N ALA A 83 -13.61 -7.06 9.54
CA ALA A 83 -14.87 -7.09 8.79
C ALA A 83 -14.71 -6.51 7.36
N PRO A 84 -15.51 -6.97 6.37
CA PRO A 84 -15.45 -6.48 5.00
C PRO A 84 -15.49 -4.96 4.86
N THR A 85 -14.88 -4.43 3.81
CA THR A 85 -15.03 -3.03 3.43
C THR A 85 -16.51 -2.73 3.17
N GLY A 86 -17.00 -1.59 3.69
CA GLY A 86 -18.41 -1.23 3.63
C GLY A 86 -19.29 -1.86 4.73
N ALA A 87 -18.75 -2.73 5.60
CA ALA A 87 -19.48 -3.30 6.75
C ALA A 87 -19.87 -2.26 7.82
N GLY A 88 -19.41 -1.01 7.71
CA GLY A 88 -19.74 0.05 8.66
C GLY A 88 -18.82 0.11 9.87
N LYS A 89 -17.56 -0.34 9.74
CA LYS A 89 -16.55 -0.29 10.83
C LYS A 89 -16.37 1.11 11.42
N THR A 90 -16.42 2.15 10.59
CA THR A 90 -16.33 3.55 11.03
C THR A 90 -17.37 3.91 12.08
N TRP A 91 -18.57 3.31 12.05
CA TRP A 91 -19.59 3.56 13.08
C TRP A 91 -19.09 3.17 14.48
N ILE A 92 -18.30 2.10 14.60
CA ILE A 92 -17.70 1.68 15.88
C ILE A 92 -16.74 2.77 16.39
N ALA A 93 -15.89 3.32 15.51
CA ALA A 93 -15.01 4.43 15.87
C ALA A 93 -15.80 5.67 16.29
N ILE A 94 -16.86 6.03 15.56
CA ILE A 94 -17.69 7.20 15.87
C ILE A 94 -18.32 7.06 17.26
N GLU A 95 -18.90 5.91 17.57
CA GLU A 95 -19.52 5.69 18.88
C GLU A 95 -18.49 5.61 20.02
N ALA A 96 -17.32 5.03 19.77
CA ALA A 96 -16.21 5.03 20.72
C ALA A 96 -15.72 6.48 21.01
N ILE A 97 -15.55 7.29 19.96
CA ILE A 97 -15.19 8.72 20.10
C ILE A 97 -16.26 9.48 20.88
N LYS A 98 -17.55 9.25 20.60
CA LYS A 98 -18.64 9.88 21.38
C LYS A 98 -18.60 9.49 22.85
N GLU A 99 -18.24 8.25 23.18
CA GLU A 99 -18.11 7.82 24.57
C GLU A 99 -16.94 8.53 25.27
N CYS A 100 -15.78 8.64 24.61
CA CYS A 100 -14.61 9.38 25.12
C CYS A 100 -14.93 10.87 25.31
N LEU A 101 -15.55 11.52 24.33
CA LEU A 101 -15.93 12.94 24.42
C LEU A 101 -16.88 13.24 25.59
N LYS A 102 -17.73 12.30 25.99
CA LYS A 102 -18.60 12.45 27.17
C LYS A 102 -17.84 12.39 28.49
N LYS A 103 -16.65 11.78 28.49
CA LYS A 103 -15.74 11.64 29.64
C LYS A 103 -14.62 12.68 29.63
N GLU A 104 -14.65 13.62 28.68
CA GLU A 104 -13.57 14.60 28.46
C GLU A 104 -12.21 13.95 28.12
N GLU A 105 -12.26 12.72 27.59
CA GLU A 105 -11.09 11.96 27.13
C GLU A 105 -10.64 12.40 25.72
N ARG A 106 -9.35 12.25 25.43
CA ARG A 106 -8.72 12.62 24.15
C ARG A 106 -8.55 11.41 23.25
N VAL A 107 -8.83 11.58 21.95
CA VAL A 107 -8.81 10.51 20.96
C VAL A 107 -7.92 10.86 19.78
N TRP A 108 -7.12 9.89 19.34
CA TRP A 108 -6.38 9.96 18.09
C TRP A 108 -6.91 8.95 17.07
N TYR A 109 -7.43 9.43 15.95
CA TYR A 109 -7.80 8.62 14.80
C TYR A 109 -6.68 8.67 13.75
N ALA A 110 -5.97 7.56 13.57
CA ALA A 110 -4.90 7.46 12.58
C ALA A 110 -5.35 6.61 11.38
N SER A 111 -5.06 7.12 10.18
CA SER A 111 -5.30 6.41 8.93
C SER A 111 -4.02 6.34 8.08
N PRO A 112 -3.83 5.32 7.22
CA PRO A 112 -2.61 5.16 6.46
C PRO A 112 -2.48 6.12 5.27
N LEU A 113 -3.56 6.84 4.90
CA LEU A 113 -3.57 7.68 3.70
C LEU A 113 -4.04 9.10 4.04
N LYS A 114 -3.27 10.12 3.60
CA LYS A 114 -3.66 11.53 3.75
C LYS A 114 -5.06 11.85 3.22
N ALA A 115 -5.46 11.23 2.11
CA ALA A 115 -6.79 11.43 1.55
C ALA A 115 -7.90 10.90 2.48
N LEU A 116 -7.66 9.76 3.12
CA LEU A 116 -8.59 9.18 4.09
C LEU A 116 -8.64 10.03 5.37
N SER A 117 -7.49 10.49 5.89
CA SER A 117 -7.45 11.42 7.04
C SER A 117 -8.23 12.71 6.75
N ASN A 118 -8.07 13.31 5.56
CA ASN A 118 -8.86 14.49 5.18
C ASN A 118 -10.37 14.18 5.09
N SER A 119 -10.75 13.06 4.47
CA SER A 119 -12.16 12.66 4.41
C SER A 119 -12.76 12.44 5.81
N LYS A 120 -12.00 11.85 6.74
CA LYS A 120 -12.46 11.57 8.10
C LYS A 120 -12.51 12.82 8.97
N TYR A 121 -11.59 13.76 8.76
CA TYR A 121 -11.65 15.07 9.39
C TYR A 121 -12.96 15.79 9.04
N GLU A 122 -13.34 15.88 7.77
CA GLU A 122 -14.62 16.51 7.38
C GLU A 122 -15.84 15.75 7.91
N GLU A 123 -15.82 14.41 7.90
CA GLU A 123 -16.89 13.58 8.47
C GLU A 123 -17.05 13.84 9.98
N PHE A 124 -15.96 13.83 10.72
CA PHE A 124 -15.97 14.04 12.17
C PHE A 124 -16.31 15.47 12.57
N LYS A 125 -15.96 16.48 11.77
CA LYS A 125 -16.45 17.85 12.00
C LYS A 125 -17.96 17.94 11.92
N ASN A 126 -18.58 17.21 10.99
CA ASN A 126 -20.03 17.15 10.89
C ASN A 126 -20.66 16.38 12.06
N ASP A 127 -20.02 15.30 12.51
CA ASP A 127 -20.55 14.44 13.58
C ASP A 127 -20.36 15.01 15.00
N PHE A 128 -19.22 15.67 15.27
CA PHE A 128 -18.81 16.12 16.60
C PHE A 128 -18.74 17.64 16.78
N GLY A 129 -18.76 18.38 15.67
CA GLY A 129 -18.59 19.83 15.63
C GLY A 129 -17.16 20.26 15.30
N PRO A 130 -16.97 21.38 14.59
CA PRO A 130 -15.67 21.82 14.10
C PRO A 130 -14.66 22.15 15.20
N ASP A 131 -15.11 22.60 16.37
CA ASP A 131 -14.24 23.00 17.48
C ASP A 131 -13.62 21.80 18.21
N LYS A 132 -14.22 20.61 18.07
CA LYS A 132 -13.79 19.39 18.77
C LYS A 132 -12.86 18.51 17.95
N VAL A 133 -12.61 18.86 16.69
CA VAL A 133 -11.87 18.02 15.75
C VAL A 133 -10.71 18.80 15.16
N GLY A 134 -9.53 18.21 15.21
CA GLY A 134 -8.30 18.68 14.58
C GLY A 134 -7.79 17.70 13.53
N ILE A 135 -6.89 18.18 12.69
CA ILE A 135 -6.16 17.36 11.72
C ILE A 135 -4.66 17.64 11.77
N LEU A 136 -3.88 16.56 11.85
CA LEU A 136 -2.42 16.57 11.80
C LEU A 136 -1.90 15.63 10.72
N THR A 137 -1.54 16.19 9.56
CA THR A 137 -0.83 15.51 8.49
C THR A 137 0.48 16.24 8.21
N GLY A 138 1.39 15.63 7.44
CA GLY A 138 2.67 16.28 7.10
C GLY A 138 2.56 17.59 6.30
N ASP A 139 1.37 17.91 5.79
CA ASP A 139 1.05 19.10 4.99
C ASP A 139 -0.08 19.97 5.56
N ARG A 140 -0.79 19.52 6.61
CA ARG A 140 -1.95 20.22 7.17
C ARG A 140 -1.96 20.10 8.69
N LYS A 141 -2.01 21.24 9.38
CA LYS A 141 -2.13 21.33 10.84
C LYS A 141 -3.26 22.30 11.17
N GLU A 142 -4.40 21.78 11.60
CA GLU A 142 -5.56 22.57 12.02
C GLU A 142 -6.07 22.06 13.37
N ASN A 143 -6.40 22.99 14.27
CA ASN A 143 -6.91 22.71 15.61
C ASN A 143 -6.14 21.57 16.35
N PRO A 144 -4.81 21.71 16.53
CA PRO A 144 -3.96 20.64 17.08
C PRO A 144 -4.28 20.26 18.52
N GLU A 145 -4.96 21.14 19.25
CA GLU A 145 -5.34 20.93 20.66
C GLU A 145 -6.73 20.33 20.82
N ALA A 146 -7.40 20.00 19.72
CA ALA A 146 -8.72 19.41 19.76
C ALA A 146 -8.75 18.08 20.52
N PRO A 147 -9.86 17.75 21.21
CA PRO A 147 -10.00 16.48 21.90
C PRO A 147 -10.04 15.28 20.92
N VAL A 148 -10.37 15.48 19.64
CA VAL A 148 -10.27 14.45 18.60
C VAL A 148 -9.28 14.91 17.54
N ILE A 149 -8.18 14.18 17.39
CA ILE A 149 -7.19 14.44 16.34
C ILE A 149 -7.29 13.37 15.26
N VAL A 150 -7.47 13.80 14.01
CA VAL A 150 -7.36 12.93 12.84
C VAL A 150 -5.97 13.10 12.23
N GLY A 151 -5.18 12.04 12.16
CA GLY A 151 -3.82 12.10 11.64
C GLY A 151 -3.49 11.00 10.65
N THR A 152 -2.30 11.06 10.05
CA THR A 152 -1.73 9.87 9.42
C THR A 152 -0.98 9.02 10.44
N THR A 153 -0.79 7.74 10.14
CA THR A 153 0.02 6.84 10.97
C THR A 153 1.44 7.37 11.18
N GLU A 154 2.05 7.97 10.15
CA GLU A 154 3.39 8.55 10.27
C GLU A 154 3.45 9.71 11.27
N ILE A 155 2.39 10.54 11.36
CA ILE A 155 2.34 11.62 12.34
C ILE A 155 2.14 11.07 13.76
N LEU A 156 1.30 10.07 13.96
CA LEU A 156 1.17 9.42 15.27
C LEU A 156 2.49 8.79 15.73
N ARG A 157 3.17 8.08 14.82
CA ARG A 157 4.48 7.47 15.06
C ARG A 157 5.51 8.53 15.46
N ASN A 158 5.49 9.69 14.81
CA ASN A 158 6.35 10.81 15.16
C ASN A 158 6.07 11.35 16.56
N GLN A 159 4.80 11.49 16.95
CA GLN A 159 4.45 11.89 18.32
C GLN A 159 4.94 10.88 19.37
N LEU A 160 4.90 9.58 19.06
CA LEU A 160 5.44 8.54 19.95
C LEU A 160 6.97 8.66 20.09
N TYR A 161 7.70 8.91 19.01
CA TYR A 161 9.15 9.18 19.10
C TYR A 161 9.45 10.43 19.94
N ASP A 162 8.71 11.51 19.71
CA ASP A 162 8.90 12.77 20.45
C ASP A 162 8.59 12.57 21.95
N ALA A 163 7.55 11.80 22.28
CA ALA A 163 7.20 11.45 23.65
C ALA A 163 8.28 10.61 24.35
N MET A 164 8.81 9.59 23.66
CA MET A 164 9.92 8.78 24.19
C MET A 164 11.18 9.63 24.43
N PHE A 165 11.53 10.51 23.49
CA PHE A 165 12.71 11.36 23.60
C PHE A 165 12.61 12.37 24.74
N HIS A 166 11.45 13.01 24.90
CA HIS A 166 11.22 13.97 25.98
C HIS A 166 10.82 13.32 27.30
N SER A 167 10.71 11.97 27.34
CA SER A 167 10.18 11.23 28.48
C SER A 167 8.83 11.78 28.96
N THR A 168 7.98 12.19 28.01
CA THR A 168 6.63 12.70 28.26
C THR A 168 5.59 11.65 27.93
N ASP A 169 4.43 11.79 28.54
CA ASP A 169 3.29 10.93 28.25
C ASP A 169 2.37 11.59 27.22
N LEU A 170 1.77 10.81 26.32
CA LEU A 170 0.83 11.34 25.34
C LEU A 170 -0.55 11.55 25.98
N GLU A 171 -1.07 12.77 26.06
CA GLU A 171 -2.42 13.04 26.57
C GLU A 171 -3.51 12.53 25.60
N ILE A 172 -3.66 11.20 25.52
CA ILE A 172 -4.55 10.45 24.64
C ILE A 172 -5.03 9.22 25.43
N ASP A 173 -6.33 8.95 25.39
CA ASP A 173 -6.98 7.84 26.08
C ASP A 173 -7.38 6.71 25.14
N LEU A 174 -7.64 7.03 23.88
CA LEU A 174 -8.00 6.09 22.82
C LEU A 174 -7.25 6.40 21.53
N VAL A 175 -6.63 5.37 20.96
CA VAL A 175 -6.12 5.38 19.58
C VAL A 175 -7.00 4.47 18.73
N VAL A 176 -7.55 5.04 17.66
CA VAL A 176 -8.23 4.31 16.60
C VAL A 176 -7.27 4.20 15.41
N LEU A 177 -6.89 2.98 15.04
CA LEU A 177 -6.11 2.73 13.84
C LEU A 177 -7.01 2.12 12.76
N ASP A 178 -7.26 2.89 11.70
CA ASP A 178 -8.12 2.50 10.58
C ASP A 178 -7.34 1.84 9.44
N GLU A 179 -7.96 0.88 8.77
CA GLU A 179 -7.36 0.05 7.72
C GLU A 179 -6.12 -0.75 8.19
N ALA A 180 -6.20 -1.40 9.36
CA ALA A 180 -5.10 -2.13 10.00
C ALA A 180 -4.49 -3.28 9.18
N HIS A 181 -5.14 -3.71 8.10
CA HIS A 181 -4.55 -4.61 7.11
C HIS A 181 -3.33 -4.00 6.38
N TYR A 182 -3.12 -2.68 6.46
CA TYR A 182 -1.90 -2.01 6.00
C TYR A 182 -0.65 -2.40 6.80
N LEU A 183 -0.79 -3.12 7.91
CA LEU A 183 0.33 -3.72 8.63
C LEU A 183 1.20 -4.64 7.74
N SER A 184 0.61 -5.24 6.69
CA SER A 184 1.34 -6.04 5.69
C SER A 184 1.81 -5.25 4.46
N ASP A 185 1.66 -3.93 4.44
CA ASP A 185 2.16 -3.08 3.35
C ASP A 185 3.70 -3.03 3.35
N LEU A 186 4.30 -3.23 2.17
CA LEU A 186 5.76 -3.37 2.03
C LEU A 186 6.53 -2.12 2.46
N ASP A 187 5.96 -0.93 2.26
CA ASP A 187 6.63 0.34 2.50
C ASP A 187 6.20 0.95 3.84
N ARG A 188 4.90 0.83 4.19
CA ARG A 188 4.30 1.47 5.38
C ARG A 188 4.11 0.54 6.57
N GLY A 189 4.19 -0.78 6.40
CA GLY A 189 3.95 -1.74 7.47
C GLY A 189 4.89 -1.56 8.67
N VAL A 190 6.12 -1.10 8.42
CA VAL A 190 7.09 -0.74 9.47
C VAL A 190 6.55 0.31 10.44
N VAL A 191 5.87 1.35 9.93
CA VAL A 191 5.30 2.42 10.75
C VAL A 191 4.20 1.89 11.67
N TRP A 192 3.41 0.93 11.18
CA TRP A 192 2.35 0.29 11.96
C TRP A 192 2.92 -0.56 13.09
N GLU A 193 3.93 -1.38 12.82
CA GLU A 193 4.60 -2.17 13.87
C GLU A 193 5.23 -1.27 14.92
N GLU A 194 5.91 -0.20 14.53
CA GLU A 194 6.48 0.80 15.45
C GLU A 194 5.40 1.42 16.36
N ILE A 195 4.27 1.87 15.80
CA ILE A 195 3.16 2.41 16.61
C ILE A 195 2.69 1.38 17.62
N LEU A 196 2.44 0.14 17.20
CA LEU A 196 1.87 -0.89 18.08
C LEU A 196 2.82 -1.30 19.21
N ILE A 197 4.14 -1.29 18.95
CA ILE A 197 5.16 -1.58 19.96
C ILE A 197 5.32 -0.41 20.94
N TYR A 198 5.37 0.83 20.44
CA TYR A 198 5.67 2.01 21.27
C TYR A 198 4.44 2.60 21.97
N LEU A 199 3.22 2.27 21.53
CA LEU A 199 2.01 2.81 22.12
C LEU A 199 1.86 2.33 23.57
N PRO A 200 1.81 3.25 24.56
CA PRO A 200 1.64 2.87 25.97
C PRO A 200 0.38 2.03 26.20
N SER A 201 0.48 1.04 27.10
CA SER A 201 -0.63 0.11 27.40
C SER A 201 -1.81 0.77 28.12
N ARG A 202 -1.61 1.94 28.74
CA ARG A 202 -2.71 2.73 29.32
C ARG A 202 -3.66 3.32 28.27
N ILE A 203 -3.18 3.51 27.03
CA ILE A 203 -3.97 4.08 25.93
C ILE A 203 -4.74 2.94 25.29
N LYS A 204 -6.08 2.99 25.28
CA LYS A 204 -6.90 1.94 24.66
C LYS A 204 -6.67 1.93 23.15
N LEU A 205 -6.67 0.74 22.56
CA LEU A 205 -6.47 0.54 21.14
C LEU A 205 -7.70 -0.06 20.48
N LEU A 206 -8.20 0.61 19.44
CA LEU A 206 -9.22 0.10 18.53
C LEU A 206 -8.63 -0.04 17.11
N LEU A 207 -8.42 -1.27 16.67
CA LEU A 207 -7.96 -1.61 15.32
C LEU A 207 -9.16 -1.93 14.42
N LEU A 208 -9.32 -1.18 13.32
CA LEU A 208 -10.33 -1.45 12.30
C LEU A 208 -9.65 -2.00 11.05
N SER A 209 -10.03 -3.20 10.63
CA SER A 209 -9.42 -3.86 9.48
C SER A 209 -10.44 -4.41 8.48
N ALA A 210 -10.00 -4.62 7.24
CA ALA A 210 -10.68 -5.54 6.33
C ALA A 210 -10.65 -6.96 6.93
N THR A 211 -11.34 -7.92 6.31
CA THR A 211 -11.29 -9.31 6.77
C THR A 211 -9.85 -9.82 6.78
N LEU A 212 -9.40 -10.34 7.92
CA LEU A 212 -8.06 -10.89 8.16
C LEU A 212 -8.15 -12.39 8.42
N GLU A 213 -7.25 -13.17 7.81
CA GLU A 213 -7.17 -14.62 8.08
C GLU A 213 -6.61 -14.92 9.48
N ASN A 214 -5.60 -14.17 9.92
CA ASN A 214 -4.86 -14.41 11.15
C ASN A 214 -5.11 -13.34 12.23
N ALA A 215 -6.34 -12.85 12.35
CA ALA A 215 -6.70 -11.86 13.37
C ALA A 215 -6.33 -12.29 14.79
N ASP A 216 -6.53 -13.57 15.12
CA ASP A 216 -6.19 -14.12 16.44
C ASP A 216 -4.68 -14.13 16.71
N GLU A 217 -3.85 -14.37 15.68
CA GLU A 217 -2.38 -14.30 15.77
C GLU A 217 -1.94 -12.87 16.13
N ILE A 218 -2.52 -11.86 15.46
CA ILE A 218 -2.24 -10.45 15.75
C ILE A 218 -2.72 -10.08 17.15
N SER A 219 -3.89 -10.56 17.55
CA SER A 219 -4.45 -10.34 18.90
C SER A 219 -3.53 -10.89 19.99
N GLN A 220 -2.99 -12.09 19.78
CA GLN A 220 -2.05 -12.73 20.71
C GLN A 220 -0.73 -11.96 20.79
N TRP A 221 -0.19 -11.53 19.65
CA TRP A 221 1.00 -10.68 19.63
C TRP A 221 0.80 -9.38 20.41
N LEU A 222 -0.32 -8.69 20.20
CA LEU A 222 -0.67 -7.47 20.92
C LEU A 222 -0.80 -7.69 22.43
N PHE A 223 -1.41 -8.80 22.85
CA PHE A 223 -1.46 -9.17 24.25
C PHE A 223 -0.06 -9.36 24.85
N GLU A 224 0.86 -10.01 24.14
CA GLU A 224 2.24 -10.19 24.61
C GLU A 224 3.00 -8.88 24.75
N ILE A 225 2.86 -7.95 23.81
CA ILE A 225 3.63 -6.70 23.85
C ILE A 225 3.02 -5.64 24.80
N ARG A 226 1.70 -5.62 24.96
CA ARG A 226 1.00 -4.58 25.76
C ARG A 226 0.56 -5.06 27.13
N GLN A 227 0.53 -6.38 27.37
CA GLN A 227 0.03 -6.99 28.61
C GLN A 227 -1.42 -6.61 28.93
N VAL A 228 -2.20 -6.26 27.91
CA VAL A 228 -3.62 -5.91 27.97
C VAL A 228 -4.36 -6.84 27.00
N PRO A 229 -5.51 -7.44 27.38
CA PRO A 229 -6.27 -8.28 26.47
C PRO A 229 -6.65 -7.53 25.19
N CYS A 230 -6.23 -8.05 24.04
CA CYS A 230 -6.76 -7.66 22.73
C CYS A 230 -7.84 -8.66 22.34
N LEU A 231 -9.05 -8.18 22.08
CA LEU A 231 -10.23 -8.99 21.80
C LEU A 231 -10.61 -8.88 20.32
N VAL A 232 -10.70 -10.01 19.63
CA VAL A 232 -11.08 -10.06 18.22
C VAL A 232 -12.61 -10.01 18.05
N VAL A 233 -13.08 -9.23 17.09
CA VAL A 233 -14.46 -9.24 16.59
C VAL A 233 -14.43 -9.48 15.09
N ASN A 234 -14.97 -10.62 14.66
CA ASN A 234 -15.01 -11.04 13.27
C ASN A 234 -16.42 -10.89 12.70
N SER A 235 -16.52 -10.46 11.43
CA SER A 235 -17.76 -10.50 10.66
C SER A 235 -17.44 -10.83 9.21
N ASP A 236 -17.96 -11.94 8.69
CA ASP A 236 -17.76 -12.33 7.29
C ASP A 236 -18.90 -11.87 6.37
N LYS A 237 -19.98 -11.34 6.95
CA LYS A 237 -21.19 -11.00 6.20
C LYS A 237 -21.04 -9.64 5.54
N ARG A 238 -20.98 -9.65 4.21
CA ARG A 238 -21.06 -8.43 3.41
C ARG A 238 -22.48 -7.83 3.46
N PRO A 239 -22.65 -6.53 3.76
CA PRO A 239 -23.99 -5.91 3.84
C PRO A 239 -24.76 -5.93 2.51
N VAL A 240 -24.05 -5.85 1.40
CA VAL A 240 -24.63 -5.91 0.05
C VAL A 240 -24.00 -7.10 -0.69
N PRO A 241 -24.74 -8.15 -1.04
CA PRO A 241 -24.20 -9.32 -1.70
C PRO A 241 -23.56 -8.98 -3.05
N LEU A 242 -22.49 -9.70 -3.40
CA LEU A 242 -21.75 -9.52 -4.65
C LEU A 242 -22.13 -10.60 -5.66
N VAL A 243 -22.37 -10.21 -6.91
CA VAL A 243 -22.58 -11.15 -8.03
C VAL A 243 -21.46 -10.97 -9.06
N PRO A 244 -20.63 -12.00 -9.29
CA PRO A 244 -19.60 -11.97 -10.32
C PRO A 244 -20.20 -12.25 -11.70
N LEU A 245 -19.88 -11.38 -12.66
CA LEU A 245 -20.38 -11.37 -14.02
C LEU A 245 -19.22 -11.38 -15.02
N PHE A 246 -19.49 -11.90 -16.21
CA PHE A 246 -18.60 -11.80 -17.36
C PHE A 246 -19.33 -11.04 -18.49
N LEU A 247 -18.70 -9.99 -19.03
CA LEU A 247 -19.25 -9.21 -20.14
C LEU A 247 -18.49 -9.54 -21.43
N PHE A 248 -19.19 -10.13 -22.39
CA PHE A 248 -18.61 -10.46 -23.69
C PHE A 248 -18.47 -9.23 -24.60
N PRO A 249 -17.53 -9.23 -25.57
CA PRO A 249 -17.34 -8.10 -26.48
C PRO A 249 -18.58 -7.73 -27.31
N HIS A 250 -19.47 -8.70 -27.57
CA HIS A 250 -20.74 -8.48 -28.27
C HIS A 250 -21.90 -7.99 -27.38
N GLY A 251 -21.62 -7.67 -26.12
CA GLY A 251 -22.58 -7.06 -25.18
C GLY A 251 -23.42 -8.04 -24.36
N GLU A 252 -23.24 -9.35 -24.53
CA GLU A 252 -23.89 -10.37 -23.68
C GLU A 252 -23.27 -10.37 -22.27
N ILE A 253 -24.12 -10.48 -21.24
CA ILE A 253 -23.68 -10.65 -19.85
C ILE A 253 -24.14 -12.01 -19.32
N THR A 254 -23.20 -12.72 -18.71
CA THR A 254 -23.44 -14.00 -18.01
C THR A 254 -22.89 -13.94 -16.59
N PRO A 255 -23.31 -14.82 -15.68
CA PRO A 255 -22.52 -15.09 -14.48
C PRO A 255 -21.09 -15.51 -14.87
N LEU A 256 -20.11 -15.21 -14.04
CA LEU A 256 -18.73 -15.66 -14.25
C LEU A 256 -18.63 -17.19 -14.09
N SER A 257 -19.17 -17.70 -13.00
CA SER A 257 -19.11 -19.09 -12.56
C SER A 257 -20.43 -19.57 -11.94
N ASP A 258 -20.55 -20.87 -11.74
CA ASP A 258 -21.52 -21.48 -10.83
C ASP A 258 -20.84 -22.47 -9.88
N HIS A 259 -21.63 -23.29 -9.16
CA HIS A 259 -21.11 -24.30 -8.23
C HIS A 259 -20.16 -25.34 -8.88
N ARG A 260 -20.05 -25.39 -10.21
CA ARG A 260 -19.13 -26.25 -10.96
C ARG A 260 -17.94 -25.47 -11.54
N GLY A 261 -17.74 -24.22 -11.13
CA GLY A 261 -16.71 -23.30 -11.61
C GLY A 261 -17.15 -22.45 -12.80
N ILE A 262 -16.19 -21.91 -13.56
CA ILE A 262 -16.43 -21.05 -14.74
C ILE A 262 -17.44 -21.67 -15.72
N LEU A 263 -18.43 -20.85 -16.12
CA LEU A 263 -19.49 -21.28 -17.03
C LEU A 263 -18.96 -21.78 -18.39
N PRO A 264 -19.60 -22.79 -19.01
CA PRO A 264 -19.18 -23.32 -20.30
C PRO A 264 -19.11 -22.27 -21.42
N GLN A 265 -20.00 -21.27 -21.44
CA GLN A 265 -19.97 -20.20 -22.44
C GLN A 265 -18.69 -19.36 -22.34
N VAL A 266 -18.30 -19.00 -21.10
CA VAL A 266 -17.07 -18.25 -20.81
C VAL A 266 -15.85 -19.11 -21.17
N ARG A 267 -15.82 -20.37 -20.73
CA ARG A 267 -14.75 -21.34 -21.06
C ARG A 267 -14.57 -21.51 -22.56
N ASN A 268 -15.65 -21.66 -23.32
CA ASN A 268 -15.62 -21.85 -24.76
C ASN A 268 -15.13 -20.59 -25.48
N PHE A 269 -15.53 -19.41 -25.02
CA PHE A 269 -15.01 -18.14 -25.53
C PHE A 269 -13.51 -18.04 -25.27
N LEU A 270 -13.05 -18.29 -24.05
CA LEU A 270 -11.63 -18.26 -23.72
C LEU A 270 -10.82 -19.25 -24.60
N LYS A 271 -11.35 -20.44 -24.90
CA LYS A 271 -10.67 -21.41 -25.80
C LYS A 271 -10.66 -21.00 -27.28
N LYS A 272 -11.73 -20.39 -27.79
CA LYS A 272 -11.92 -20.10 -29.23
C LYS A 272 -11.26 -18.80 -29.70
N VAL A 273 -11.03 -17.87 -28.79
CA VAL A 273 -10.54 -16.53 -29.13
C VAL A 273 -9.04 -16.60 -29.41
N ASP A 274 -8.69 -16.51 -30.69
CA ASP A 274 -7.33 -16.47 -31.22
C ASP A 274 -6.47 -15.42 -30.46
N PRO A 275 -5.22 -15.73 -30.07
CA PRO A 275 -4.30 -14.77 -29.46
C PRO A 275 -4.16 -13.43 -30.22
N SER A 276 -4.29 -13.44 -31.55
CA SER A 276 -4.28 -12.24 -32.40
C SER A 276 -5.58 -11.42 -32.33
N TYR A 277 -6.75 -12.07 -32.18
CA TYR A 277 -8.03 -11.39 -31.93
C TYR A 277 -8.11 -10.85 -30.50
N ARG A 278 -7.50 -11.56 -29.53
CA ARG A 278 -7.25 -11.03 -28.18
C ARG A 278 -6.46 -9.73 -28.27
N LYS A 279 -5.35 -9.67 -29.02
CA LYS A 279 -4.56 -8.43 -29.21
C LYS A 279 -5.40 -7.25 -29.73
N ARG A 280 -6.37 -7.45 -30.62
CA ARG A 280 -7.20 -6.36 -31.19
C ARG A 280 -8.28 -5.84 -30.25
N LEU A 281 -8.87 -6.71 -29.41
CA LEU A 281 -9.76 -6.33 -28.31
C LEU A 281 -9.01 -5.63 -27.14
N VAL A 282 -7.68 -5.65 -27.17
CA VAL A 282 -6.80 -5.39 -26.02
C VAL A 282 -6.12 -4.03 -26.03
N TYR A 283 -5.80 -3.45 -27.18
CA TYR A 283 -5.01 -2.21 -27.17
C TYR A 283 -5.83 -0.94 -26.92
N SER A 284 -7.16 -1.00 -27.03
CA SER A 284 -8.05 0.09 -26.61
C SER A 284 -9.50 -0.42 -26.51
N PRO A 285 -9.94 -0.95 -25.33
CA PRO A 285 -11.34 -1.26 -25.12
C PRO A 285 -12.17 -0.01 -25.39
N ASP A 286 -13.29 -0.16 -26.11
CA ASP A 286 -14.24 0.93 -26.28
C ASP A 286 -15.05 1.08 -24.98
N TYR A 287 -14.52 1.86 -24.04
CA TYR A 287 -15.14 2.06 -22.74
C TYR A 287 -16.49 2.77 -22.86
N GLY A 288 -16.69 3.60 -23.89
CA GLY A 288 -17.99 4.21 -24.20
C GLY A 288 -19.07 3.15 -24.44
N LYS A 289 -18.80 2.17 -25.30
CA LYS A 289 -19.71 1.04 -25.52
C LYS A 289 -19.92 0.19 -24.27
N ILE A 290 -18.87 -0.06 -23.50
CA ILE A 290 -18.99 -0.84 -22.25
C ILE A 290 -19.92 -0.12 -21.26
N ILE A 291 -19.74 1.19 -21.06
CA ILE A 291 -20.59 2.01 -20.20
C ILE A 291 -22.04 2.00 -20.73
N GLU A 292 -22.26 2.09 -22.04
CA GLU A 292 -23.60 1.96 -22.64
C GLU A 292 -24.25 0.60 -22.33
N GLN A 293 -23.49 -0.50 -22.43
CA GLN A 293 -23.98 -1.83 -22.06
C GLN A 293 -24.34 -1.87 -20.57
N LEU A 294 -23.42 -1.45 -19.67
CA LEU A 294 -23.69 -1.40 -18.23
C LEU A 294 -24.92 -0.53 -17.91
N ARG A 295 -25.10 0.60 -18.60
CA ARG A 295 -26.29 1.46 -18.48
C ARG A 295 -27.56 0.70 -18.85
N SER A 296 -27.54 -0.03 -19.95
CA SER A 296 -28.69 -0.81 -20.45
C SER A 296 -29.13 -1.91 -19.46
N TYR A 297 -28.19 -2.45 -18.68
CA TYR A 297 -28.45 -3.44 -17.62
C TYR A 297 -28.68 -2.82 -16.23
N ASN A 298 -28.73 -1.48 -16.10
CA ASN A 298 -28.82 -0.78 -14.81
C ASN A 298 -27.69 -1.15 -13.83
N LEU A 299 -26.46 -1.27 -14.33
CA LEU A 299 -25.27 -1.62 -13.54
C LEU A 299 -24.42 -0.39 -13.12
N LEU A 300 -24.78 0.81 -13.55
CA LEU A 300 -24.07 2.05 -13.17
C LEU A 300 -24.53 2.58 -11.79
N PRO A 301 -23.70 3.34 -11.06
CA PRO A 301 -22.37 3.80 -11.45
C PRO A 301 -21.28 2.72 -11.24
N ALA A 302 -20.18 2.83 -11.99
CA ALA A 302 -19.13 1.82 -12.03
C ALA A 302 -17.71 2.35 -11.75
N ILE A 303 -16.87 1.53 -11.10
CA ILE A 303 -15.43 1.78 -10.96
C ILE A 303 -14.69 0.80 -11.87
N PHE A 304 -13.93 1.32 -12.82
CA PHE A 304 -13.05 0.53 -13.68
C PHE A 304 -11.65 0.50 -13.07
N PHE A 305 -11.16 -0.69 -12.74
CA PHE A 305 -9.80 -0.87 -12.25
C PHE A 305 -8.83 -1.16 -13.40
N LEU A 306 -7.86 -0.27 -13.60
CA LEU A 306 -6.88 -0.31 -14.68
C LEU A 306 -5.44 -0.36 -14.16
N LYS A 307 -4.51 -0.79 -15.03
CA LYS A 307 -3.10 -1.12 -14.72
C LYS A 307 -2.28 0.08 -14.31
N SER A 308 -2.45 1.17 -15.04
CA SER A 308 -1.59 2.33 -14.89
C SER A 308 -2.39 3.61 -14.90
N ARG A 309 -1.76 4.65 -14.37
CA ARG A 309 -2.26 6.03 -14.41
C ARG A 309 -2.54 6.47 -15.85
N ALA A 310 -1.62 6.13 -16.77
CA ALA A 310 -1.77 6.41 -18.19
C ALA A 310 -2.96 5.68 -18.83
N ASP A 311 -3.25 4.44 -18.42
CA ASP A 311 -4.43 3.71 -18.91
C ASP A 311 -5.73 4.36 -18.44
N CYS A 312 -5.77 4.82 -17.19
CA CYS A 312 -6.92 5.55 -16.66
C CYS A 312 -7.23 6.82 -17.44
N ASP A 313 -6.19 7.59 -17.78
CA ASP A 313 -6.34 8.80 -18.58
C ASP A 313 -6.75 8.47 -20.03
N ARG A 314 -6.12 7.47 -20.65
CA ARG A 314 -6.44 7.05 -22.02
C ARG A 314 -7.85 6.48 -22.16
N ALA A 315 -8.40 5.86 -21.12
CA ALA A 315 -9.74 5.29 -21.15
C ALA A 315 -10.83 6.34 -21.50
N LEU A 316 -10.65 7.58 -21.04
CA LEU A 316 -11.56 8.70 -21.31
C LEU A 316 -11.70 9.03 -22.80
N ILE A 317 -10.65 8.78 -23.59
CA ILE A 317 -10.63 9.06 -25.04
C ILE A 317 -11.71 8.25 -25.76
N THR A 318 -11.93 7.01 -25.33
CA THR A 318 -12.93 6.10 -25.96
C THR A 318 -14.34 6.27 -25.40
N CYS A 319 -14.53 7.12 -24.38
CA CYS A 319 -15.84 7.33 -23.78
C CYS A 319 -16.72 8.22 -24.66
N HIS A 320 -18.00 7.88 -24.76
CA HIS A 320 -19.01 8.64 -25.51
C HIS A 320 -19.71 9.67 -24.63
N PRO A 321 -20.31 10.73 -25.20
CA PRO A 321 -21.16 11.66 -24.45
C PRO A 321 -22.27 10.93 -23.70
N ALA A 322 -22.50 11.35 -22.46
CA ALA A 322 -23.52 10.73 -21.62
C ALA A 322 -24.92 11.23 -22.03
N PRO A 323 -25.98 10.41 -21.86
CA PRO A 323 -27.35 10.85 -22.10
C PRO A 323 -27.71 12.07 -21.23
N PRO A 324 -28.59 12.97 -21.67
CA PRO A 324 -28.95 14.17 -20.90
C PRO A 324 -29.51 13.81 -19.51
N LEU A 325 -29.15 14.60 -18.50
CA LEU A 325 -29.70 14.50 -17.15
C LEU A 325 -31.13 15.08 -17.12
N PRO A 326 -31.99 14.66 -16.17
CA PRO A 326 -33.19 15.41 -15.84
C PRO A 326 -32.82 16.85 -15.44
N SER A 327 -33.62 17.84 -15.83
CA SER A 327 -33.31 19.28 -15.68
C SER A 327 -32.89 19.69 -14.26
N GLN A 328 -33.55 19.15 -13.23
CA GLN A 328 -33.21 19.41 -11.83
C GLN A 328 -31.83 18.86 -11.45
N VAL A 329 -31.49 17.66 -11.92
CA VAL A 329 -30.19 17.00 -11.67
C VAL A 329 -29.09 17.71 -12.46
N GLU A 330 -29.38 18.14 -13.69
CA GLU A 330 -28.44 18.93 -14.50
C GLU A 330 -28.11 20.28 -13.85
N LYS A 331 -29.11 20.96 -13.29
CA LYS A 331 -28.90 22.21 -12.53
C LYS A 331 -28.02 21.95 -11.31
N GLY A 332 -28.31 20.91 -10.54
CA GLY A 332 -27.48 20.51 -9.38
C GLY A 332 -26.04 20.21 -9.78
N PHE A 333 -25.83 19.44 -10.85
CA PHE A 333 -24.51 19.15 -11.39
C PHE A 333 -23.73 20.41 -11.76
N ARG A 334 -24.36 21.34 -12.51
CA ARG A 334 -23.70 22.59 -12.91
C ARG A 334 -23.40 23.49 -11.72
N THR A 335 -24.32 23.60 -10.75
CA THR A 335 -24.12 24.40 -9.55
C THR A 335 -22.96 23.87 -8.71
N GLU A 336 -22.93 22.56 -8.42
CA GLU A 336 -21.82 21.97 -7.68
C GLU A 336 -20.49 22.13 -8.43
N LEU A 337 -20.49 21.91 -9.75
CA LEU A 337 -19.28 22.04 -10.55
C LEU A 337 -18.75 23.47 -10.51
N GLU A 338 -19.63 24.45 -10.67
CA GLU A 338 -19.24 25.85 -10.61
C GLU A 338 -18.72 26.25 -9.22
N ASN A 339 -19.35 25.78 -8.14
CA ASN A 339 -18.86 25.99 -6.77
C ASN A 339 -17.43 25.48 -6.58
N LEU A 340 -17.16 24.23 -7.02
CA LEU A 340 -15.83 23.64 -6.92
C LEU A 340 -14.81 24.32 -7.81
N LEU A 341 -15.21 24.75 -9.00
CA LEU A 341 -14.34 25.51 -9.88
C LEU A 341 -14.07 26.90 -9.28
N GLN A 342 -15.03 27.57 -8.63
CA GLN A 342 -14.79 28.84 -7.92
C GLN A 342 -13.84 28.66 -6.74
N GLU A 343 -13.98 27.58 -5.98
CA GLU A 343 -13.06 27.20 -4.89
C GLU A 343 -11.65 26.90 -5.44
N PHE A 344 -11.55 26.26 -6.61
CA PHE A 344 -10.28 25.89 -7.26
C PHE A 344 -10.19 26.40 -8.72
N PRO A 345 -9.94 27.71 -8.94
CA PRO A 345 -10.03 28.32 -10.27
C PRO A 345 -9.17 27.67 -11.36
N PHE A 346 -7.98 27.19 -11.00
CA PHE A 346 -7.03 26.53 -11.90
C PHE A 346 -7.59 25.25 -12.55
N LEU A 347 -8.62 24.62 -11.96
CA LEU A 347 -9.27 23.44 -12.53
C LEU A 347 -10.09 23.75 -13.79
N ARG A 348 -10.41 25.02 -14.10
CA ARG A 348 -11.09 25.40 -15.36
C ARG A 348 -10.29 25.02 -16.60
N HIS A 349 -8.97 24.94 -16.47
CA HIS A 349 -8.07 24.55 -17.55
C HIS A 349 -7.66 23.07 -17.48
N HIS A 350 -8.28 22.28 -16.60
CA HIS A 350 -7.94 20.88 -16.47
C HIS A 350 -8.30 20.09 -17.73
N ARG A 351 -7.34 19.34 -18.27
CA ARG A 351 -7.47 18.60 -19.54
C ARG A 351 -8.64 17.62 -19.63
N GLN A 352 -9.13 17.14 -18.48
CA GLN A 352 -10.25 16.18 -18.38
C GLN A 352 -11.59 16.83 -18.01
N LEU A 353 -11.63 18.15 -17.82
CA LEU A 353 -12.90 18.85 -17.52
C LEU A 353 -13.96 18.64 -18.63
N PRO A 354 -13.61 18.65 -19.94
CA PRO A 354 -14.58 18.34 -20.99
C PRO A 354 -15.15 16.91 -20.87
N ASP A 355 -14.33 15.92 -20.51
CA ASP A 355 -14.78 14.54 -20.33
C ASP A 355 -15.77 14.42 -19.16
N LEU A 356 -15.50 15.11 -18.04
CA LEU A 356 -16.41 15.16 -16.90
C LEU A 356 -17.76 15.78 -17.27
N VAL A 357 -17.75 16.92 -17.97
CA VAL A 357 -18.98 17.65 -18.32
C VAL A 357 -19.80 16.92 -19.38
N GLN A 358 -19.16 16.43 -20.44
CA GLN A 358 -19.87 15.86 -21.59
C GLN A 358 -20.16 14.36 -21.43
N LYS A 359 -19.23 13.63 -20.81
CA LYS A 359 -19.26 12.16 -20.75
C LYS A 359 -19.56 11.62 -19.34
N ARG A 360 -19.60 12.48 -18.31
CA ARG A 360 -19.85 12.12 -16.90
C ARG A 360 -18.91 11.02 -16.39
N VAL A 361 -17.65 11.10 -16.80
CA VAL A 361 -16.57 10.20 -16.39
C VAL A 361 -15.32 10.99 -16.00
N GLY A 362 -14.44 10.37 -15.22
CA GLY A 362 -13.14 10.95 -14.88
C GLY A 362 -12.13 9.88 -14.48
N SER A 363 -10.83 10.20 -14.58
CA SER A 363 -9.79 9.33 -14.04
C SER A 363 -9.43 9.73 -12.61
N HIS A 364 -9.14 8.72 -11.78
CA HIS A 364 -8.75 8.90 -10.39
C HIS A 364 -7.53 8.05 -10.07
N HIS A 365 -6.41 8.69 -9.79
CA HIS A 365 -5.17 8.01 -9.40
C HIS A 365 -4.19 8.99 -8.77
N ALA A 366 -3.14 8.48 -8.12
CA ALA A 366 -2.13 9.29 -7.45
C ALA A 366 -1.35 10.29 -8.34
N GLY A 367 -1.41 10.15 -9.68
CA GLY A 367 -0.87 11.14 -10.62
C GLY A 367 -1.78 12.34 -10.95
N GLN A 368 -3.02 12.38 -10.47
CA GLN A 368 -3.93 13.52 -10.66
C GLN A 368 -3.72 14.57 -9.57
N LEU A 369 -4.04 15.83 -9.86
CA LEU A 369 -4.02 16.91 -8.88
C LEU A 369 -4.93 16.57 -7.67
N PRO A 370 -4.52 16.89 -6.42
CA PRO A 370 -5.33 16.63 -5.24
C PRO A 370 -6.76 17.18 -5.34
N GLN A 371 -6.90 18.43 -5.78
CA GLN A 371 -8.19 19.11 -5.93
C GLN A 371 -9.03 18.53 -7.07
N TRP A 372 -8.39 18.00 -8.13
CA TRP A 372 -9.12 17.26 -9.18
C TRP A 372 -9.69 15.95 -8.64
N LYS A 373 -8.91 15.19 -7.85
CA LYS A 373 -9.42 13.97 -7.20
C LYS A 373 -10.60 14.28 -6.28
N LEU A 374 -10.50 15.33 -5.46
CA LEU A 374 -11.59 15.80 -4.60
C LEU A 374 -12.86 16.13 -5.41
N LEU A 375 -12.69 16.81 -6.55
CA LEU A 375 -13.81 17.12 -7.45
C LEU A 375 -14.47 15.84 -7.99
N ILE A 376 -13.68 14.87 -8.48
CA ILE A 376 -14.21 13.57 -8.94
C ILE A 376 -14.94 12.83 -7.81
N GLU A 377 -14.37 12.83 -6.61
CA GLU A 377 -14.96 12.22 -5.41
C GLU A 377 -16.32 12.84 -5.07
N LYS A 378 -16.40 14.18 -4.98
CA LYS A 378 -17.65 14.90 -4.71
C LYS A 378 -18.70 14.62 -5.80
N MET A 379 -18.33 14.71 -7.08
CA MET A 379 -19.23 14.46 -8.21
C MET A 379 -19.77 13.02 -8.25
N MET A 380 -18.93 12.03 -7.94
CA MET A 380 -19.35 10.63 -7.85
C MET A 380 -20.27 10.39 -6.64
N ASN A 381 -19.94 10.97 -5.48
CA ASN A 381 -20.73 10.86 -4.24
C ASN A 381 -22.14 11.43 -4.39
N GLN A 382 -22.27 12.55 -5.09
CA GLN A 382 -23.56 13.18 -5.41
C GLN A 382 -24.33 12.44 -6.53
N GLY A 383 -23.71 11.42 -7.15
CA GLY A 383 -24.35 10.59 -8.18
C GLY A 383 -24.37 11.24 -9.57
N PHE A 384 -23.50 12.22 -9.82
CA PHE A 384 -23.41 12.90 -11.12
C PHE A 384 -22.52 12.18 -12.13
N LEU A 385 -21.60 11.32 -11.69
CA LEU A 385 -20.76 10.53 -12.59
C LEU A 385 -21.36 9.14 -12.84
N GLU A 386 -21.21 8.65 -14.07
CA GLU A 386 -21.60 7.29 -14.44
C GLU A 386 -20.49 6.28 -14.18
N ALA A 387 -19.23 6.69 -14.37
CA ALA A 387 -18.10 5.83 -14.11
C ALA A 387 -16.83 6.62 -13.78
N ILE A 388 -15.90 5.95 -13.08
CA ILE A 388 -14.54 6.43 -12.92
C ILE A 388 -13.53 5.36 -13.35
N PHE A 389 -12.37 5.81 -13.81
CA PHE A 389 -11.24 4.95 -14.17
C PHE A 389 -10.12 5.12 -13.16
N SER A 390 -9.76 4.06 -12.45
CA SER A 390 -8.84 4.14 -11.33
C SER A 390 -7.80 3.03 -11.31
N THR A 391 -6.65 3.33 -10.72
CA THR A 391 -5.70 2.31 -10.24
C THR A 391 -6.22 1.63 -8.96
N SER A 392 -5.54 0.57 -8.50
CA SER A 392 -5.88 -0.14 -7.25
C SER A 392 -5.92 0.74 -6.01
N THR A 393 -5.28 1.92 -6.02
CA THR A 393 -5.28 2.89 -4.91
C THR A 393 -6.67 3.29 -4.40
N VAL A 394 -7.70 3.30 -5.25
CA VAL A 394 -9.08 3.58 -4.81
C VAL A 394 -9.66 2.46 -3.95
N ALA A 395 -9.20 1.23 -4.14
CA ALA A 395 -9.63 0.09 -3.33
C ALA A 395 -9.31 0.28 -1.85
N ALA A 396 -8.33 1.11 -1.51
CA ALA A 396 -7.69 1.12 -0.21
C ALA A 396 -7.97 2.35 0.68
N GLY A 397 -8.93 3.23 0.35
CA GLY A 397 -9.27 4.29 1.32
C GLY A 397 -10.13 5.48 0.88
N VAL A 398 -10.75 5.47 -0.30
CA VAL A 398 -11.68 6.57 -0.68
C VAL A 398 -13.10 6.04 -0.76
N ASN A 399 -14.05 6.76 -0.17
CA ASN A 399 -15.46 6.41 -0.21
C ASN A 399 -16.04 6.73 -1.60
N PHE A 400 -15.91 5.77 -2.52
CA PHE A 400 -16.55 5.83 -3.83
C PHE A 400 -17.78 4.91 -3.87
N PRO A 401 -19.00 5.46 -3.90
CA PRO A 401 -20.21 4.67 -3.94
C PRO A 401 -20.44 4.14 -5.36
N ALA A 402 -20.13 2.87 -5.60
CA ALA A 402 -20.37 2.21 -6.88
C ALA A 402 -21.29 1.01 -6.75
N ARG A 403 -22.19 0.82 -7.72
CA ARG A 403 -22.97 -0.42 -7.81
C ARG A 403 -22.10 -1.56 -8.34
N THR A 404 -21.22 -1.22 -9.29
CA THR A 404 -20.42 -2.19 -10.03
C THR A 404 -18.94 -1.85 -9.95
N VAL A 405 -18.11 -2.87 -9.82
CA VAL A 405 -16.68 -2.77 -10.14
C VAL A 405 -16.42 -3.53 -11.43
N VAL A 406 -15.52 -3.03 -12.25
CA VAL A 406 -15.14 -3.62 -13.52
C VAL A 406 -13.66 -4.00 -13.46
N LEU A 407 -13.38 -5.29 -13.60
CA LEU A 407 -12.05 -5.88 -13.57
C LEU A 407 -11.58 -6.09 -15.01
N VAL A 408 -10.56 -5.33 -15.42
CA VAL A 408 -10.04 -5.36 -16.80
C VAL A 408 -8.82 -6.27 -16.93
N GLN A 409 -8.21 -6.66 -15.80
CA GLN A 409 -7.01 -7.51 -15.73
C GLN A 409 -6.97 -8.27 -14.39
N SER A 410 -6.09 -9.26 -14.31
CA SER A 410 -5.84 -10.10 -13.13
C SER A 410 -4.42 -9.96 -12.56
N ASP A 411 -3.64 -9.00 -13.07
CA ASP A 411 -2.27 -8.70 -12.62
C ASP A 411 -2.12 -7.24 -12.16
N ARG A 412 -1.05 -6.96 -11.43
CA ARG A 412 -0.65 -5.61 -10.99
C ARG A 412 0.85 -5.40 -11.06
N TYR A 413 1.27 -4.13 -11.10
CA TYR A 413 2.67 -3.76 -10.94
C TYR A 413 3.00 -3.55 -9.47
N ASN A 414 4.04 -4.21 -8.96
CA ASN A 414 4.51 -4.05 -7.57
C ASN A 414 5.67 -3.04 -7.43
N GLY A 415 5.97 -2.26 -8.48
CA GLY A 415 7.12 -1.35 -8.52
C GLY A 415 8.37 -1.96 -9.15
N LYS A 416 8.43 -3.28 -9.31
CA LYS A 416 9.53 -4.01 -9.95
C LYS A 416 9.05 -4.80 -11.16
N GLU A 417 8.05 -5.65 -10.95
CA GLU A 417 7.50 -6.57 -11.95
C GLU A 417 5.98 -6.64 -11.91
N PHE A 418 5.40 -7.32 -12.89
CA PHE A 418 3.98 -7.65 -12.90
C PHE A 418 3.75 -8.97 -12.20
N THR A 419 2.89 -8.96 -11.18
CA THR A 419 2.47 -10.14 -10.42
C THR A 419 0.97 -10.30 -10.48
N ASP A 420 0.49 -11.54 -10.35
CA ASP A 420 -0.92 -11.83 -10.19
C ASP A 420 -1.51 -11.08 -8.98
N LEU A 421 -2.80 -10.74 -9.07
CA LEU A 421 -3.55 -10.18 -7.95
C LEU A 421 -3.63 -11.19 -6.81
N THR A 422 -3.59 -10.67 -5.58
CA THR A 422 -3.82 -11.46 -4.36
C THR A 422 -5.30 -11.50 -4.01
N SER A 423 -5.70 -12.40 -3.13
CA SER A 423 -7.09 -12.49 -2.65
C SER A 423 -7.47 -11.22 -1.88
N THR A 424 -6.59 -10.70 -1.04
CA THR A 424 -6.76 -9.45 -0.29
C THR A 424 -7.02 -8.27 -1.23
N GLU A 425 -6.21 -8.13 -2.28
CA GLU A 425 -6.36 -7.05 -3.26
C GLU A 425 -7.69 -7.13 -4.00
N LEU A 426 -8.07 -8.33 -4.45
CA LEU A 426 -9.33 -8.52 -5.15
C LEU A 426 -10.54 -8.27 -4.25
N HIS A 427 -10.48 -8.70 -2.98
CA HIS A 427 -11.54 -8.43 -1.99
C HIS A 427 -11.65 -6.95 -1.65
N GLN A 428 -10.54 -6.21 -1.56
CA GLN A 428 -10.56 -4.75 -1.39
C GLN A 428 -11.20 -4.05 -2.60
N MET A 429 -10.82 -4.45 -3.82
CA MET A 429 -11.37 -3.88 -5.05
C MET A 429 -12.88 -4.15 -5.15
N THR A 430 -13.27 -5.42 -4.99
CA THR A 430 -14.67 -5.86 -5.12
C THR A 430 -15.52 -5.42 -3.94
N GLY A 431 -14.94 -5.12 -2.77
CA GLY A 431 -15.59 -4.51 -1.62
C GLY A 431 -16.17 -3.13 -1.91
N ARG A 432 -15.76 -2.47 -3.00
CA ARG A 432 -16.31 -1.17 -3.44
C ARG A 432 -17.62 -1.29 -4.24
N ALA A 433 -18.02 -2.49 -4.66
CA ALA A 433 -19.29 -2.72 -5.32
C ALA A 433 -20.47 -2.74 -4.32
N GLY A 434 -21.66 -2.34 -4.74
CA GLY A 434 -22.85 -2.37 -3.89
C GLY A 434 -22.83 -1.32 -2.78
N ARG A 435 -23.62 -0.26 -2.97
CA ARG A 435 -23.71 0.85 -2.02
C ARG A 435 -24.69 0.49 -0.89
N ARG A 436 -24.21 0.43 0.36
CA ARG A 436 -25.06 0.20 1.53
C ARG A 436 -26.21 1.21 1.55
N GLY A 437 -27.45 0.73 1.72
CA GLY A 437 -28.66 1.54 1.70
C GLY A 437 -29.14 2.03 0.32
N LYS A 438 -28.34 1.90 -0.74
CA LYS A 438 -28.73 2.31 -2.12
C LYS A 438 -28.86 1.15 -3.10
N ASP A 439 -28.15 0.04 -2.89
CA ASP A 439 -28.22 -1.15 -3.74
C ASP A 439 -28.53 -2.40 -2.91
N LYS A 440 -29.44 -3.24 -3.41
CA LYS A 440 -29.69 -4.59 -2.89
C LYS A 440 -28.60 -5.60 -3.26
N ILE A 441 -27.89 -5.35 -4.36
CA ILE A 441 -26.87 -6.24 -4.94
C ILE A 441 -25.77 -5.40 -5.57
N GLY A 442 -24.52 -5.76 -5.32
CA GLY A 442 -23.33 -5.24 -6.00
C GLY A 442 -22.82 -6.21 -7.07
N PHE A 443 -22.11 -5.70 -8.07
CA PHE A 443 -21.61 -6.53 -9.17
C PHE A 443 -20.10 -6.40 -9.36
N ALA A 444 -19.45 -7.52 -9.66
CA ALA A 444 -18.06 -7.54 -10.15
C ALA A 444 -18.08 -8.03 -11.60
N VAL A 445 -17.81 -7.14 -12.55
CA VAL A 445 -17.84 -7.44 -13.98
C VAL A 445 -16.42 -7.69 -14.47
N VAL A 446 -16.15 -8.91 -14.93
CA VAL A 446 -14.90 -9.30 -15.58
C VAL A 446 -14.99 -9.02 -17.07
N LEU A 447 -14.05 -8.25 -17.60
CA LEU A 447 -13.88 -8.04 -19.04
C LEU A 447 -12.83 -8.98 -19.61
N PRO A 448 -12.97 -9.48 -20.84
CA PRO A 448 -11.92 -10.24 -21.51
C PRO A 448 -10.71 -9.36 -21.85
N GLY A 449 -9.50 -9.90 -21.67
CA GLY A 449 -8.24 -9.23 -22.01
C GLY A 449 -7.06 -10.21 -22.05
N VAL A 450 -5.91 -9.79 -22.60
CA VAL A 450 -4.68 -10.62 -22.61
C VAL A 450 -4.04 -10.74 -21.23
N PHE A 451 -4.22 -9.72 -20.38
CA PHE A 451 -3.74 -9.70 -19.00
C PHE A 451 -4.84 -10.08 -18.01
N GLN A 452 -5.92 -10.70 -18.49
CA GLN A 452 -7.02 -11.15 -17.67
C GLN A 452 -7.08 -12.67 -17.70
N ASP A 453 -7.02 -13.27 -16.51
CA ASP A 453 -7.36 -14.66 -16.28
C ASP A 453 -8.65 -14.76 -15.44
N PRO A 454 -9.82 -15.03 -16.09
CA PRO A 454 -11.06 -15.22 -15.37
C PRO A 454 -11.06 -16.41 -14.40
N TYR A 455 -10.22 -17.44 -14.61
CA TYR A 455 -10.10 -18.56 -13.67
C TYR A 455 -9.42 -18.13 -12.38
N LEU A 456 -8.36 -17.33 -12.48
CA LEU A 456 -7.71 -16.72 -11.34
C LEU A 456 -8.69 -15.84 -10.56
N ILE A 457 -9.44 -14.97 -11.23
CA ILE A 457 -10.45 -14.12 -10.58
C ILE A 457 -11.51 -14.95 -9.84
N ASP A 458 -12.05 -16.00 -10.46
CA ASP A 458 -13.04 -16.88 -9.83
C ASP A 458 -12.49 -17.61 -8.60
N ALA A 459 -11.25 -18.09 -8.68
CA ALA A 459 -10.56 -18.70 -7.56
C ALA A 459 -10.36 -17.70 -6.41
N LEU A 460 -9.82 -16.51 -6.70
CA LEU A 460 -9.52 -15.48 -5.71
C LEU A 460 -10.78 -14.92 -5.02
N LEU A 461 -11.91 -14.80 -5.74
CA LEU A 461 -13.19 -14.37 -5.16
C LEU A 461 -13.71 -15.34 -4.09
N SER A 462 -13.36 -16.62 -4.20
CA SER A 462 -13.75 -17.67 -3.26
C SER A 462 -12.68 -17.95 -2.19
N SER A 463 -11.45 -17.48 -2.42
CA SER A 463 -10.34 -17.60 -1.47
C SER A 463 -10.51 -16.69 -0.26
N ARG A 464 -9.90 -17.11 0.85
CA ARG A 464 -9.72 -16.24 2.02
C ARG A 464 -8.64 -15.20 1.73
N PRO A 465 -8.74 -13.99 2.30
CA PRO A 465 -7.65 -13.00 2.28
C PRO A 465 -6.36 -13.60 2.84
N GLU A 466 -5.20 -13.12 2.38
CA GLU A 466 -3.91 -13.54 2.90
C GLU A 466 -3.72 -13.14 4.38
N PRO A 467 -2.89 -13.88 5.13
CA PRO A 467 -2.58 -13.53 6.50
C PRO A 467 -1.63 -12.33 6.52
N ILE A 468 -1.77 -11.45 7.51
CA ILE A 468 -0.84 -10.35 7.74
C ILE A 468 0.54 -10.94 8.05
N LYS A 469 1.54 -10.48 7.30
CA LYS A 469 2.95 -10.75 7.56
C LYS A 469 3.68 -9.46 7.88
N SER A 470 4.54 -9.52 8.87
CA SER A 470 5.42 -8.42 9.26
C SER A 470 6.24 -7.91 8.08
N GLN A 471 6.35 -6.58 7.98
CA GLN A 471 7.15 -5.87 6.97
C GLN A 471 8.22 -4.99 7.62
N ILE A 472 8.44 -5.11 8.93
CA ILE A 472 9.47 -4.36 9.66
C ILE A 472 10.86 -4.58 9.02
N GLN A 473 11.51 -3.46 8.72
CA GLN A 473 12.86 -3.40 8.20
C GLN A 473 13.60 -2.29 8.93
N ILE A 474 14.86 -2.55 9.30
CA ILE A 474 15.67 -1.52 9.93
C ILE A 474 16.10 -0.52 8.85
N ASN A 475 15.95 0.76 9.16
CA ASN A 475 16.40 1.85 8.31
C ASN A 475 17.11 2.92 9.16
N PHE A 476 17.89 3.80 8.53
CA PHE A 476 18.65 4.82 9.26
C PHE A 476 17.77 5.77 10.07
N SER A 477 16.56 6.11 9.60
CA SER A 477 15.66 6.98 10.35
C SER A 477 15.22 6.32 11.67
N MET A 478 14.86 5.04 11.64
CA MET A 478 14.53 4.25 12.84
C MET A 478 15.73 4.18 13.80
N VAL A 479 16.92 3.84 13.32
CA VAL A 479 18.12 3.74 14.18
C VAL A 479 18.44 5.07 14.86
N LEU A 480 18.45 6.17 14.10
CA LEU A 480 18.69 7.50 14.65
C LEU A 480 17.62 7.88 15.68
N ASN A 481 16.33 7.67 15.40
CA ASN A 481 15.26 8.05 16.32
C ASN A 481 15.23 7.18 17.59
N LEU A 482 15.59 5.90 17.49
CA LEU A 482 15.69 5.02 18.65
C LEU A 482 16.86 5.40 19.56
N LEU A 483 18.03 5.73 18.98
CA LEU A 483 19.21 6.16 19.75
C LEU A 483 19.04 7.52 20.44
N LEU A 484 18.02 8.32 20.08
CA LEU A 484 17.67 9.52 20.84
C LEU A 484 17.18 9.19 22.25
N SER A 485 16.49 8.06 22.42
CA SER A 485 15.75 7.74 23.66
C SER A 485 16.24 6.48 24.36
N HIS A 486 17.00 5.63 23.66
CA HIS A 486 17.34 4.29 24.12
C HIS A 486 18.79 3.93 23.86
N ARG A 487 19.34 3.11 24.75
CA ARG A 487 20.62 2.42 24.55
C ARG A 487 20.45 1.22 23.62
N PRO A 488 21.51 0.75 22.95
CA PRO A 488 21.44 -0.41 22.05
C PRO A 488 20.81 -1.66 22.69
N GLU A 489 21.07 -1.94 23.96
CA GLU A 489 20.49 -3.08 24.68
C GLU A 489 18.96 -2.96 24.82
N GLU A 490 18.46 -1.77 25.13
CA GLU A 490 17.02 -1.49 25.22
C GLU A 490 16.37 -1.58 23.83
N ILE A 491 17.05 -1.10 22.79
CA ILE A 491 16.59 -1.21 21.40
C ILE A 491 16.49 -2.68 20.99
N ARG A 492 17.43 -3.54 21.41
CA ARG A 492 17.34 -4.98 21.16
C ARG A 492 16.06 -5.57 21.75
N GLU A 493 15.71 -5.18 22.97
CA GLU A 493 14.47 -5.63 23.63
C GLU A 493 13.24 -5.17 22.84
N LEU A 494 13.20 -3.91 22.37
CA LEU A 494 12.13 -3.40 21.52
C LEU A 494 12.00 -4.17 20.20
N LEU A 495 13.11 -4.49 19.54
CA LEU A 495 13.10 -5.28 18.30
C LEU A 495 12.66 -6.73 18.55
N ASP A 496 12.94 -7.28 19.74
CA ASP A 496 12.47 -8.61 20.16
C ASP A 496 10.95 -8.67 20.30
N LEU A 497 10.26 -7.54 20.51
CA LEU A 497 8.79 -7.41 20.54
C LEU A 497 8.14 -7.36 19.14
N SER A 498 8.91 -7.30 18.05
CA SER A 498 8.37 -7.18 16.69
C SER A 498 7.45 -8.34 16.28
N LEU A 499 6.49 -8.05 15.39
CA LEU A 499 5.64 -9.10 14.81
C LEU A 499 6.50 -10.11 14.04
N ALA A 500 7.55 -9.67 13.35
CA ALA A 500 8.50 -10.57 12.69
C ALA A 500 9.04 -11.65 13.65
N ASN A 501 9.44 -11.27 14.87
CA ASN A 501 9.97 -12.22 15.85
C ASN A 501 8.86 -13.12 16.41
N PHE A 502 7.66 -12.59 16.61
CA PHE A 502 6.49 -13.38 16.99
C PHE A 502 6.15 -14.46 15.95
N GLN A 503 6.01 -14.09 14.66
CA GLN A 503 5.63 -15.02 13.59
C GLN A 503 6.70 -16.08 13.30
N ASN A 504 7.98 -15.75 13.53
CA ASN A 504 9.07 -16.70 13.33
C ASN A 504 9.30 -17.63 14.54
N ARG A 505 8.56 -17.43 15.65
CA ARG A 505 8.75 -18.19 16.90
C ARG A 505 8.60 -19.70 16.70
N ASP A 506 7.52 -20.15 16.08
CA ASP A 506 7.28 -21.59 15.86
C ASP A 506 8.35 -22.22 14.96
N GLN A 507 8.76 -21.51 13.92
CA GLN A 507 9.83 -21.99 13.05
C GLN A 507 11.15 -22.09 13.80
N ARG A 508 11.43 -21.12 14.69
CA ARG A 508 12.60 -21.13 15.57
C ARG A 508 12.55 -22.30 16.55
N LEU A 509 11.43 -22.51 17.23
CA LEU A 509 11.23 -23.64 18.16
C LEU A 509 11.45 -24.98 17.44
N LYS A 510 10.93 -25.16 16.22
CA LYS A 510 11.19 -26.37 15.41
C LYS A 510 12.67 -26.55 15.04
N LEU A 511 13.42 -25.45 14.84
CA LEU A 511 14.86 -25.52 14.62
C LEU A 511 15.61 -25.91 15.89
N GLU A 512 15.18 -25.40 17.05
CA GLU A 512 15.72 -25.70 18.38
C GLU A 512 15.44 -27.15 18.78
N GLU A 513 14.20 -27.65 18.64
CA GLU A 513 13.87 -29.06 18.86
C GLU A 513 14.70 -29.99 17.95
N ARG A 514 14.89 -29.61 16.68
CA ARG A 514 15.71 -30.39 15.76
C ARG A 514 17.18 -30.36 16.14
N LYS A 515 17.66 -29.25 16.70
CA LYS A 515 19.02 -29.12 17.26
C LYS A 515 19.17 -30.05 18.45
N GLU A 516 18.22 -30.06 19.39
CA GLU A 516 18.20 -30.93 20.56
C GLU A 516 18.20 -32.40 20.17
N ARG A 517 17.36 -32.84 19.22
CA ARG A 517 17.38 -34.23 18.72
C ARG A 517 18.72 -34.64 18.11
N LEU A 518 19.44 -33.72 17.47
CA LEU A 518 20.78 -34.01 16.96
C LEU A 518 21.85 -34.02 18.06
N LEU A 519 21.68 -33.21 19.11
CA LEU A 519 22.52 -33.26 20.31
C LEU A 519 22.32 -34.59 21.04
N GLU A 520 21.08 -35.06 21.21
CA GLU A 520 20.77 -36.38 21.77
C GLU A 520 21.40 -37.50 20.93
N GLN A 521 21.33 -37.43 19.59
CA GLN A 521 22.02 -38.38 18.71
C GLN A 521 23.54 -38.35 18.89
N LEU A 522 24.12 -37.16 19.12
CA LEU A 522 25.55 -37.01 19.38
C LEU A 522 25.92 -37.64 20.73
N THR A 523 25.13 -37.39 21.77
CA THR A 523 25.30 -38.01 23.09
C THR A 523 25.13 -39.53 23.04
N PHE A 524 24.17 -40.04 22.26
CA PHE A 524 23.97 -41.47 22.07
C PHE A 524 25.11 -42.15 21.29
N LEU A 525 25.75 -41.43 20.37
CA LEU A 525 26.95 -41.92 19.67
C LEU A 525 28.19 -41.90 20.56
N LEU A 526 28.19 -41.07 21.62
CA LEU A 526 29.31 -40.84 22.52
C LEU A 526 28.91 -41.02 24.01
N PRO A 527 28.28 -42.16 24.41
CA PRO A 527 27.63 -42.30 25.73
C PRO A 527 28.61 -42.34 26.91
N GLN A 528 29.91 -42.52 26.66
CA GLN A 528 30.98 -42.58 27.67
C GLN A 528 32.14 -41.64 27.34
N SER A 529 31.88 -40.55 26.62
CA SER A 529 32.95 -39.63 26.24
C SER A 529 33.33 -38.69 27.38
N GLU A 530 34.63 -38.55 27.64
CA GLU A 530 35.17 -37.56 28.58
C GLU A 530 35.24 -36.14 28.00
N CYS A 531 34.91 -35.96 26.72
CA CYS A 531 34.91 -34.65 26.07
C CYS A 531 33.63 -33.86 26.36
N ASP A 532 33.73 -32.52 26.40
CA ASP A 532 32.57 -31.67 26.57
C ASP A 532 31.70 -31.64 25.30
N LEU A 533 30.60 -32.39 25.32
CA LEU A 533 29.63 -32.43 24.23
C LEU A 533 28.75 -31.17 24.17
N LYS A 534 28.79 -30.31 25.19
CA LYS A 534 28.11 -29.00 25.18
C LYS A 534 28.97 -27.94 24.48
N ASN A 535 30.29 -28.05 24.57
CA ASN A 535 31.22 -27.19 23.83
C ASN A 535 31.66 -27.81 22.50
N LEU A 536 30.82 -27.62 21.48
CA LEU A 536 31.05 -28.17 20.13
C LEU A 536 32.27 -27.56 19.39
N ASP A 537 32.81 -26.43 19.84
CA ASP A 537 34.04 -25.85 19.26
C ASP A 537 35.27 -26.56 19.81
N GLU A 538 35.37 -26.72 21.12
CA GLU A 538 36.42 -27.52 21.77
C GLU A 538 36.43 -28.96 21.27
N LEU A 539 35.25 -29.58 21.11
CA LEU A 539 35.15 -30.93 20.56
C LEU A 539 35.72 -31.04 19.13
N ILE A 540 35.50 -30.02 18.28
CA ILE A 540 36.08 -30.00 16.93
C ILE A 540 37.60 -29.84 16.99
N GLU A 541 38.12 -28.97 17.86
CA GLU A 541 39.56 -28.77 18.03
C GLU A 541 40.25 -30.03 18.55
N LEU A 542 39.63 -30.73 19.51
CA LEU A 542 40.09 -32.03 19.99
C LEU A 542 40.14 -33.06 18.84
N ILE A 543 39.10 -33.11 17.98
CA ILE A 543 39.07 -34.02 16.83
C ILE A 543 40.16 -33.68 15.79
N LYS A 544 40.45 -32.39 15.59
CA LYS A 544 41.49 -31.92 14.64
C LYS A 544 42.90 -32.19 15.16
N SER A 545 43.18 -31.84 16.42
CA SER A 545 44.51 -31.98 17.02
C SER A 545 45.03 -33.43 16.95
N TYR A 546 44.16 -34.43 17.17
CA TYR A 546 44.51 -35.84 16.98
C TYR A 546 45.04 -36.19 15.58
N ARG A 547 44.56 -35.51 14.52
CA ARG A 547 44.99 -35.75 13.13
C ARG A 547 46.33 -35.06 12.80
N GLU A 548 46.73 -34.06 13.58
CA GLU A 548 47.86 -33.18 13.28
C GLU A 548 49.11 -33.49 14.13
N LYS A 549 49.01 -34.35 15.15
CA LYS A 549 50.13 -34.62 16.08
C LYS A 549 51.25 -35.49 15.50
N LYS A 550 52.47 -35.21 15.97
CA LYS A 550 53.68 -36.05 15.86
C LYS A 550 53.82 -36.97 17.10
N GLU A 551 54.61 -38.04 17.00
CA GLU A 551 54.87 -39.00 18.08
C GLU A 551 55.36 -38.32 19.37
N GLY A 552 54.75 -38.66 20.52
CA GLY A 552 55.20 -38.22 21.86
C GLY A 552 54.17 -37.49 22.72
N GLU A 553 53.10 -36.94 22.16
CA GLU A 553 52.10 -36.20 22.95
C GLU A 553 50.95 -37.09 23.46
N GLU A 554 50.57 -36.94 24.73
CA GLU A 554 49.34 -37.50 25.30
C GLU A 554 48.11 -36.79 24.69
N ILE A 555 47.11 -37.59 24.29
CA ILE A 555 45.85 -37.08 23.73
C ILE A 555 44.72 -37.95 24.29
N LEU A 556 43.69 -37.29 24.84
CA LEU A 556 42.46 -37.92 25.34
C LEU A 556 41.83 -38.93 24.35
N CYS A 557 41.95 -38.70 23.04
CA CYS A 557 41.36 -39.58 22.03
C CYS A 557 42.07 -40.93 21.83
N LYS A 558 43.35 -41.11 22.23
CA LYS A 558 44.12 -42.33 21.93
C LYS A 558 43.53 -43.59 22.59
N SER A 559 43.00 -43.46 23.80
CA SER A 559 42.36 -44.52 24.57
C SER A 559 40.82 -44.44 24.53
N CYS A 560 40.26 -43.53 23.74
CA CYS A 560 38.83 -43.27 23.72
C CYS A 560 38.07 -44.42 23.01
N PRO A 561 37.01 -44.98 23.62
CA PRO A 561 36.22 -46.05 23.01
C PRO A 561 35.48 -45.63 21.73
N HIS A 562 35.36 -44.32 21.48
CA HIS A 562 34.68 -43.74 20.32
C HIS A 562 35.64 -43.30 19.19
N LEU A 563 36.90 -43.74 19.22
CA LEU A 563 37.93 -43.32 18.26
C LEU A 563 37.49 -43.50 16.79
N ASN A 564 36.83 -44.62 16.47
CA ASN A 564 36.36 -44.91 15.11
C ASN A 564 35.23 -44.00 14.64
N ASP A 565 34.29 -43.65 15.52
CA ASP A 565 33.19 -42.74 15.23
C ASP A 565 33.70 -41.30 15.00
N CYS A 566 34.72 -40.89 15.77
CA CYS A 566 35.31 -39.56 15.73
C CYS A 566 36.42 -39.36 14.69
N HIS A 567 37.18 -40.39 14.30
CA HIS A 567 38.40 -40.23 13.49
C HIS A 567 38.48 -41.08 12.21
N SER A 568 37.48 -41.90 11.88
CA SER A 568 37.48 -42.70 10.64
C SER A 568 37.81 -41.90 9.37
N LYS A 569 38.56 -42.52 8.45
CA LYS A 569 39.06 -41.91 7.19
C LYS A 569 37.96 -41.57 6.15
N GLY A 570 36.68 -41.83 6.46
CA GLY A 570 35.51 -41.59 5.58
C GLY A 570 34.63 -40.39 6.01
N ARG A 571 33.32 -40.42 5.67
CA ARG A 571 32.34 -39.43 6.19
C ARG A 571 32.21 -39.58 7.70
N ASN A 572 33.00 -38.79 8.43
CA ASN A 572 32.98 -38.72 9.88
C ASN A 572 31.57 -38.32 10.37
N ARG A 573 30.88 -39.27 11.00
CA ARG A 573 29.49 -39.15 11.43
C ARG A 573 29.34 -38.09 12.52
N VAL A 574 30.30 -38.02 13.46
CA VAL A 574 30.37 -37.01 14.52
C VAL A 574 30.57 -35.62 13.92
N LYS A 575 31.57 -35.44 13.05
CA LYS A 575 31.83 -34.13 12.40
C LYS A 575 30.63 -33.65 11.56
N SER A 576 29.93 -34.57 10.89
CA SER A 576 28.70 -34.27 10.14
C SER A 576 27.57 -33.82 11.06
N LEU A 577 27.35 -34.50 12.19
CA LEU A 577 26.35 -34.12 13.18
C LEU A 577 26.66 -32.74 13.79
N ILE A 578 27.90 -32.51 14.24
CA ILE A 578 28.32 -31.22 14.78
C ILE A 578 28.11 -30.10 13.74
N SER A 579 28.49 -30.32 12.48
CA SER A 579 28.27 -29.33 11.41
C SER A 579 26.78 -29.01 11.21
N ARG A 580 25.90 -30.03 11.27
CA ARG A 580 24.45 -29.85 11.17
C ARG A 580 23.88 -29.12 12.39
N ILE A 581 24.34 -29.44 13.60
CA ILE A 581 23.94 -28.77 14.84
C ILE A 581 24.35 -27.30 14.79
N LYS A 582 25.61 -26.99 14.44
CA LYS A 582 26.08 -25.61 14.28
C LYS A 582 25.30 -24.85 13.20
N LYS A 583 24.97 -25.51 12.07
CA LYS A 583 24.14 -24.92 11.02
C LYS A 583 22.72 -24.59 11.51
N LEU A 584 22.11 -25.47 12.31
CA LEU A 584 20.79 -25.22 12.90
C LEU A 584 20.85 -24.12 13.95
N SER A 585 21.85 -24.11 14.85
CA SER A 585 22.04 -23.05 15.87
C SER A 585 22.18 -21.70 15.20
N ARG A 586 23.09 -21.57 14.22
CA ARG A 586 23.28 -20.32 13.46
C ARG A 586 22.00 -19.88 12.75
N LYS A 587 21.18 -20.82 12.24
CA LYS A 587 19.92 -20.49 11.58
C LYS A 587 18.88 -19.98 12.59
N ALA A 588 18.78 -20.60 13.76
CA ALA A 588 17.88 -20.20 14.83
C ALA A 588 18.28 -18.82 15.42
N GLU A 589 19.56 -18.63 15.73
CA GLU A 589 20.12 -17.35 16.20
C GLU A 589 19.95 -16.25 15.16
N LYS A 590 20.26 -16.51 13.89
CA LYS A 590 20.04 -15.53 12.80
C LYS A 590 18.56 -15.17 12.65
N MET A 591 17.65 -16.11 12.89
CA MET A 591 16.21 -15.85 12.83
C MET A 591 15.75 -15.00 14.02
N ARG A 592 16.25 -15.29 15.23
CA ARG A 592 15.96 -14.53 16.46
C ARG A 592 16.51 -13.11 16.41
N HIS A 593 17.74 -12.95 15.91
CA HIS A 593 18.47 -11.68 15.95
C HIS A 593 18.56 -11.03 14.58
N LYS A 594 17.72 -11.38 13.61
CA LYS A 594 17.81 -10.81 12.25
C LYS A 594 17.74 -9.29 12.29
N LEU A 595 16.74 -8.75 12.98
CA LEU A 595 16.55 -7.30 13.14
C LEU A 595 17.67 -6.68 13.95
N TRP A 596 18.11 -7.35 15.02
CA TRP A 596 19.24 -6.87 15.83
C TRP A 596 20.55 -6.80 15.03
N LEU A 597 20.87 -7.81 14.22
CA LEU A 597 22.05 -7.82 13.37
C LEU A 597 21.98 -6.71 12.30
N ASP A 598 20.79 -6.48 11.76
CA ASP A 598 20.56 -5.39 10.81
C ASP A 598 20.70 -4.02 11.48
N PHE A 599 20.20 -3.86 12.70
CA PHE A 599 20.43 -2.69 13.56
C PHE A 599 21.92 -2.47 13.83
N GLN A 600 22.66 -3.49 14.25
CA GLN A 600 24.10 -3.39 14.48
C GLN A 600 24.87 -3.00 13.20
N HIS A 601 24.43 -3.48 12.04
CA HIS A 601 25.02 -3.10 10.76
C HIS A 601 24.80 -1.61 10.45
N HIS A 602 23.58 -1.09 10.66
CA HIS A 602 23.28 0.34 10.50
C HIS A 602 24.02 1.20 11.54
N LEU A 603 24.04 0.79 12.80
CA LEU A 603 24.74 1.47 13.89
C LEU A 603 26.24 1.57 13.60
N LYS A 604 26.87 0.48 13.17
CA LYS A 604 28.27 0.49 12.75
C LYS A 604 28.52 1.49 11.62
N PHE A 605 27.65 1.51 10.60
CA PHE A 605 27.76 2.49 9.52
C PHE A 605 27.69 3.92 10.04
N LEU A 606 26.76 4.22 10.98
CA LEU A 606 26.64 5.55 11.59
C LEU A 606 27.86 5.94 12.41
N LYS A 607 28.50 4.98 13.11
CA LYS A 607 29.79 5.19 13.78
C LYS A 607 30.92 5.49 12.81
N ASP A 608 31.05 4.67 11.77
CA ASP A 608 32.08 4.82 10.73
C ASP A 608 31.96 6.16 9.98
N THR A 609 30.77 6.78 9.98
CA THR A 609 30.47 8.04 9.30
C THR A 609 30.31 9.25 10.22
N GLY A 610 30.50 9.06 11.53
CA GLY A 610 30.52 10.12 12.54
C GLY A 610 29.16 10.68 12.95
N PHE A 611 28.05 10.00 12.61
CA PHE A 611 26.70 10.37 13.10
C PHE A 611 26.43 9.80 14.50
N VAL A 612 27.14 8.74 14.87
CA VAL A 612 27.11 8.14 16.21
C VAL A 612 28.56 8.04 16.69
N ASP A 613 28.80 8.29 17.98
CA ASP A 613 30.13 8.15 18.56
C ASP A 613 30.45 6.70 18.98
N GLN A 614 31.61 6.49 19.62
CA GLN A 614 32.00 5.15 20.04
C GLN A 614 31.16 4.62 21.21
N ASP A 615 30.55 5.51 22.00
CA ASP A 615 29.72 5.23 23.17
C ASP A 615 28.22 5.06 22.81
N ASP A 616 27.93 4.87 21.51
CA ASP A 616 26.58 4.68 20.97
C ASP A 616 25.65 5.88 21.15
N GLN A 617 26.20 7.09 21.34
CA GLN A 617 25.44 8.32 21.42
C GLN A 617 25.42 9.06 20.09
N LEU A 618 24.32 9.74 19.78
CA LEU A 618 24.25 10.60 18.61
C LEU A 618 25.19 11.79 18.75
N THR A 619 26.01 12.02 17.74
CA THR A 619 26.78 13.27 17.61
C THR A 619 25.83 14.43 17.26
N PRO A 620 26.27 15.70 17.28
CA PRO A 620 25.45 16.82 16.80
C PRO A 620 24.89 16.59 15.39
N ASP A 621 25.70 16.02 14.48
CA ASP A 621 25.26 15.63 13.14
C ASP A 621 24.20 14.52 13.19
N GLY A 622 24.35 13.54 14.08
CA GLY A 622 23.38 12.47 14.29
C GLY A 622 22.03 12.97 14.81
N VAL A 623 22.05 13.89 15.78
CA VAL A 623 20.85 14.55 16.30
C VAL A 623 20.17 15.33 15.18
N TRP A 624 20.92 16.07 14.38
CA TRP A 624 20.35 16.80 13.24
C TRP A 624 19.75 15.85 12.20
N ALA A 625 20.46 14.77 11.86
CA ALA A 625 19.98 13.75 10.92
C ALA A 625 18.71 13.03 11.42
N SER A 626 18.53 12.87 12.73
CA SER A 626 17.34 12.22 13.32
C SER A 626 16.04 13.00 13.04
N GLN A 627 16.14 14.32 12.87
CA GLN A 627 15.02 15.20 12.54
C GLN A 627 14.59 15.09 11.07
N LEU A 628 15.44 14.52 10.21
CA LEU A 628 15.14 14.26 8.80
C LEU A 628 14.36 12.95 8.67
N ARG A 629 13.04 13.02 8.83
CA ARG A 629 12.14 11.85 8.74
C ARG A 629 11.76 11.53 7.28
N LEU A 630 12.77 11.32 6.43
CA LEU A 630 12.70 11.02 4.99
C LEU A 630 13.52 9.75 4.67
N ASP A 631 13.47 9.27 3.43
CA ASP A 631 14.15 8.03 3.00
C ASP A 631 15.69 8.13 2.97
N GLN A 632 16.23 9.33 2.74
CA GLN A 632 17.68 9.56 2.61
C GLN A 632 18.21 10.62 3.60
N PRO A 633 18.01 10.41 4.92
CA PRO A 633 18.36 11.42 5.93
C PRO A 633 19.85 11.73 5.93
N LEU A 634 20.69 10.69 5.80
CA LEU A 634 22.14 10.85 5.84
C LEU A 634 22.73 11.63 4.67
N LEU A 635 22.13 11.53 3.47
CA LEU A 635 22.65 12.26 2.31
C LEU A 635 22.32 13.76 2.41
N ILE A 636 21.15 14.09 2.95
CA ILE A 636 20.76 15.47 3.23
C ILE A 636 21.63 16.04 4.35
N ALA A 637 21.82 15.28 5.44
CA ALA A 637 22.72 15.67 6.53
C ALA A 637 24.16 15.88 6.04
N GLU A 638 24.66 15.03 5.13
CA GLU A 638 25.97 15.22 4.51
C GLU A 638 26.05 16.50 3.68
N CYS A 639 25.00 16.86 2.94
CA CYS A 639 24.98 18.13 2.21
C CYS A 639 25.16 19.31 3.17
N ILE A 640 24.53 19.25 4.34
CA ILE A 640 24.62 20.31 5.35
C ILE A 640 26.00 20.35 5.97
N ARG A 641 26.52 19.20 6.40
CA ARG A 641 27.88 19.04 6.93
C ARG A 641 28.97 19.54 5.97
N GLN A 642 28.73 19.40 4.67
CA GLN A 642 29.64 19.84 3.60
C GLN A 642 29.35 21.26 3.09
N GLU A 643 28.46 22.00 3.76
CA GLU A 643 28.10 23.39 3.45
C GLU A 643 27.56 23.55 2.01
N VAL A 644 26.95 22.49 1.45
CA VAL A 644 26.43 22.48 0.07
C VAL A 644 25.31 23.50 -0.13
N PHE A 645 24.60 23.82 0.94
CA PHE A 645 23.45 24.72 0.94
C PHE A 645 23.80 26.15 1.37
N GLU A 646 25.08 26.45 1.62
CA GLU A 646 25.54 27.81 1.91
C GLU A 646 25.67 28.64 0.63
N ASP A 647 25.39 29.94 0.74
CA ASP A 647 25.51 30.93 -0.34
C ASP A 647 24.75 30.62 -1.65
N ILE A 648 23.74 29.74 -1.60
CA ILE A 648 22.83 29.48 -2.71
C ILE A 648 21.49 30.18 -2.51
N SER A 649 20.81 30.49 -3.61
CA SER A 649 19.49 31.10 -3.55
C SER A 649 18.43 30.10 -3.08
N SER A 650 17.34 30.61 -2.51
CA SER A 650 16.23 29.78 -2.02
C SER A 650 15.62 28.89 -3.12
N GLU A 651 15.62 29.38 -4.36
CA GLU A 651 15.16 28.67 -5.55
C GLU A 651 16.07 27.48 -5.85
N VAL A 652 17.39 27.67 -5.83
CA VAL A 652 18.37 26.59 -6.04
C VAL A 652 18.26 25.56 -4.92
N LEU A 653 18.19 25.99 -3.66
CA LEU A 653 18.00 25.11 -2.52
C LEU A 653 16.75 24.23 -2.67
N SER A 654 15.62 24.83 -3.05
CA SER A 654 14.38 24.09 -3.30
C SER A 654 14.59 22.99 -4.35
N GLY A 655 15.26 23.33 -5.47
CA GLY A 655 15.63 22.36 -6.49
C GLY A 655 16.49 21.22 -5.95
N LEU A 656 17.56 21.51 -5.21
CA LEU A 656 18.44 20.47 -4.67
C LEU A 656 17.71 19.50 -3.73
N ILE A 657 16.84 20.02 -2.85
CA ILE A 657 16.07 19.18 -1.92
C ILE A 657 15.09 18.25 -2.65
N ALA A 658 14.49 18.70 -3.76
CA ALA A 658 13.56 17.86 -4.56
C ALA A 658 14.17 16.55 -5.07
N VAL A 659 15.51 16.48 -5.20
CA VAL A 659 16.23 15.28 -5.64
C VAL A 659 16.08 14.13 -4.63
N PHE A 660 15.95 14.44 -3.34
CA PHE A 660 15.88 13.44 -2.26
C PHE A 660 14.45 12.95 -1.97
N VAL A 661 13.43 13.63 -2.49
CA VAL A 661 12.00 13.35 -2.22
C VAL A 661 11.28 12.77 -3.46
N SER A 662 12.02 12.50 -4.54
CA SER A 662 11.45 11.96 -5.77
C SER A 662 11.48 10.44 -5.79
N ASP A 663 10.33 9.82 -5.55
CA ASP A 663 10.16 8.35 -5.53
C ASP A 663 10.24 7.67 -6.91
N LYS A 664 10.38 8.44 -7.99
CA LYS A 664 10.29 7.91 -9.36
C LYS A 664 11.62 7.96 -10.07
N THR A 665 12.09 6.77 -10.46
CA THR A 665 13.06 6.59 -11.54
C THR A 665 12.34 6.77 -12.87
N LYS A 666 12.03 8.01 -13.25
CA LYS A 666 11.63 8.34 -14.62
C LYS A 666 12.80 9.00 -15.32
N GLU A 667 13.11 8.55 -16.53
CA GLU A 667 13.97 9.30 -17.43
C GLU A 667 13.12 10.43 -18.02
N VAL A 668 13.34 11.64 -17.51
CA VAL A 668 12.77 12.86 -18.07
C VAL A 668 13.93 13.62 -18.69
N GLU A 669 13.86 13.84 -20.01
CA GLU A 669 14.84 14.66 -20.71
C GLU A 669 14.57 16.13 -20.40
N VAL A 670 15.55 16.78 -19.79
CA VAL A 670 15.48 18.21 -19.47
C VAL A 670 16.28 19.00 -20.49
N ASP A 671 15.61 19.86 -21.26
CA ASP A 671 16.30 20.79 -22.15
C ASP A 671 16.82 22.02 -21.39
N LEU A 672 18.03 21.89 -20.85
CA LEU A 672 18.70 22.94 -20.07
C LEU A 672 18.89 24.28 -20.79
N LYS A 673 18.77 24.30 -22.13
CA LYS A 673 18.86 25.55 -22.93
C LYS A 673 17.60 26.40 -22.82
N LYS A 674 16.45 25.80 -22.52
CA LYS A 674 15.16 26.48 -22.36
C LYS A 674 14.92 27.00 -20.95
N ILE A 675 15.85 26.75 -20.04
CA ILE A 675 15.68 26.99 -18.60
C ILE A 675 16.46 28.26 -18.22
N PRO A 676 15.78 29.34 -17.81
CA PRO A 676 16.42 30.56 -17.35
C PRO A 676 17.35 30.27 -16.17
N ASN A 677 18.54 30.87 -16.16
CA ASN A 677 19.50 30.74 -15.04
C ASN A 677 19.87 29.29 -14.64
N SER A 678 19.68 28.32 -15.54
CA SER A 678 19.94 26.88 -15.29
C SER A 678 21.39 26.58 -14.87
N LYS A 679 22.33 27.43 -15.24
CA LYS A 679 23.76 27.29 -14.88
C LYS A 679 23.98 27.24 -13.37
N ALA A 680 23.27 28.07 -12.60
CA ALA A 680 23.41 28.10 -11.14
C ALA A 680 22.93 26.78 -10.52
N LEU A 681 21.74 26.32 -10.91
CA LEU A 681 21.17 25.05 -10.48
C LEU A 681 22.07 23.86 -10.85
N VAL A 682 22.50 23.78 -12.12
CA VAL A 682 23.33 22.67 -12.60
C VAL A 682 24.69 22.65 -11.89
N LYS A 683 25.31 23.82 -11.69
CA LYS A 683 26.56 23.92 -10.92
C LYS A 683 26.37 23.43 -9.49
N ALA A 684 25.32 23.91 -8.81
CA ALA A 684 25.02 23.51 -7.43
C ALA A 684 24.70 22.00 -7.32
N PHE A 685 23.94 21.45 -8.28
CA PHE A 685 23.63 20.02 -8.34
C PHE A 685 24.91 19.18 -8.53
N ILE A 686 25.80 19.55 -9.45
CA ILE A 686 27.08 18.84 -9.65
C ILE A 686 27.94 18.92 -8.39
N THR A 687 28.00 20.09 -7.73
CA THR A 687 28.72 20.25 -6.45
C THR A 687 28.13 19.34 -5.38
N MET A 688 26.82 19.34 -5.21
CA MET A 688 26.11 18.47 -4.26
C MET A 688 26.46 17.00 -4.49
N ILE A 689 26.28 16.50 -5.72
CA ILE A 689 26.61 15.11 -6.07
C ILE A 689 28.07 14.80 -5.71
N ARG A 690 29.03 15.64 -6.13
CA ARG A 690 30.45 15.42 -5.82
C ARG A 690 30.76 15.37 -4.33
N LYS A 691 30.09 16.22 -3.53
CA LYS A 691 30.30 16.31 -2.08
C LYS A 691 29.74 15.09 -1.34
N ILE A 692 28.58 14.58 -1.74
CA ILE A 692 27.95 13.41 -1.10
C ILE A 692 28.41 12.06 -1.67
N GLU A 693 29.07 12.05 -2.83
CA GLU A 693 29.50 10.81 -3.51
C GLU A 693 30.36 9.89 -2.63
N PRO A 694 31.28 10.37 -1.77
CA PRO A 694 32.03 9.51 -0.86
C PRO A 694 31.12 8.72 0.09
N LEU A 695 30.17 9.39 0.74
CA LEU A 695 29.21 8.75 1.65
C LEU A 695 28.29 7.80 0.87
N ARG A 696 27.84 8.20 -0.31
CA ARG A 696 27.00 7.38 -1.19
C ARG A 696 27.70 6.10 -1.65
N ASN A 697 28.97 6.19 -2.05
CA ASN A 697 29.79 5.04 -2.39
C ASN A 697 30.01 4.12 -1.19
N LEU A 698 30.22 4.68 0.00
CA LEU A 698 30.33 3.88 1.21
C LEU A 698 29.03 3.13 1.52
N LYS A 699 27.86 3.79 1.37
CA LYS A 699 26.55 3.12 1.50
C LYS A 699 26.43 1.93 0.56
N ILE A 700 26.73 2.13 -0.73
CA ILE A 700 26.67 1.07 -1.76
C ILE A 700 27.63 -0.08 -1.42
N ASN A 701 28.88 0.24 -1.05
CA ASN A 701 29.91 -0.76 -0.73
C ASN A 701 29.57 -1.60 0.51
N GLN A 702 28.83 -1.03 1.47
CA GLN A 702 28.32 -1.75 2.63
C GLN A 702 26.95 -2.41 2.37
N GLY A 703 26.42 -2.34 1.15
CA GLY A 703 25.20 -3.05 0.76
C GLY A 703 23.90 -2.31 1.09
N PHE A 704 23.94 -1.02 1.43
CA PHE A 704 22.75 -0.19 1.59
C PHE A 704 22.21 0.28 0.25
N ASN A 705 20.89 0.43 0.16
CA ASN A 705 20.24 0.99 -1.01
C ASN A 705 20.45 2.51 -1.09
N THR A 706 20.79 3.00 -2.27
CA THR A 706 20.85 4.44 -2.60
C THR A 706 20.25 4.66 -3.97
N PRO A 707 19.04 5.24 -4.07
CA PRO A 707 18.40 5.50 -5.34
C PRO A 707 19.22 6.48 -6.20
N PRO A 708 19.06 6.45 -7.54
CA PRO A 708 19.71 7.40 -8.41
C PRO A 708 19.18 8.81 -8.17
N LEU A 709 20.09 9.77 -8.02
CA LEU A 709 19.77 11.18 -7.86
C LEU A 709 19.68 11.82 -9.25
N GLN A 710 18.47 12.23 -9.64
CA GLN A 710 18.19 12.76 -10.97
C GLN A 710 18.09 14.29 -10.95
N LEU A 711 18.44 14.95 -12.07
CA LEU A 711 18.40 16.42 -12.18
C LEU A 711 16.98 16.96 -12.40
N TRP A 712 16.10 16.20 -13.06
CA TRP A 712 14.78 16.70 -13.45
C TRP A 712 13.88 17.15 -12.28
N PRO A 713 13.85 16.50 -11.10
CA PRO A 713 13.07 17.00 -9.97
C PRO A 713 13.59 18.36 -9.49
N ALA A 714 14.92 18.54 -9.52
CA ALA A 714 15.54 19.80 -9.14
C ALA A 714 15.17 20.92 -10.08
N THR A 715 15.20 20.65 -11.39
CA THR A 715 14.75 21.59 -12.41
C THR A 715 13.29 21.96 -12.22
N ALA A 716 12.43 20.98 -11.97
CA ALA A 716 11.00 21.20 -11.77
C ALA A 716 10.73 22.19 -10.65
N LEU A 717 11.31 21.93 -9.47
CA LEU A 717 11.03 22.74 -8.29
C LEU A 717 11.74 24.10 -8.36
N PHE A 718 12.93 24.17 -8.96
CA PHE A 718 13.61 25.43 -9.23
C PHE A 718 12.78 26.36 -10.11
N LEU A 719 12.27 25.87 -11.25
CA LEU A 719 11.42 26.65 -12.15
C LEU A 719 10.11 27.08 -11.47
N TRP A 720 9.49 26.15 -10.73
CA TRP A 720 8.28 26.44 -9.96
C TRP A 720 8.51 27.56 -8.92
N SER A 721 9.64 27.51 -8.21
CA SER A 721 10.00 28.52 -7.20
C SER A 721 10.27 29.91 -7.80
N GLN A 722 10.60 29.99 -9.09
CA GLN A 722 10.74 31.26 -9.82
C GLN A 722 9.40 31.88 -10.25
N GLY A 723 8.27 31.24 -9.91
CA GLY A 723 6.93 31.73 -10.24
C GLY A 723 6.45 31.36 -11.64
N ILE A 724 7.11 30.41 -12.31
CA ILE A 724 6.62 29.87 -13.59
C ILE A 724 5.28 29.19 -13.36
N SER A 725 4.34 29.41 -14.28
CA SER A 725 3.01 28.83 -14.15
C SER A 725 3.04 27.30 -14.30
N TRP A 726 2.03 26.63 -13.74
CA TRP A 726 1.97 25.16 -13.79
C TRP A 726 1.89 24.63 -15.21
N SER A 727 1.18 25.36 -16.08
CA SER A 727 1.04 25.02 -17.50
C SER A 727 2.38 25.12 -18.22
N GLU A 728 3.13 26.21 -18.01
CA GLU A 728 4.46 26.38 -18.61
C GLU A 728 5.45 25.33 -18.10
N LEU A 729 5.40 25.02 -16.79
CA LEU A 729 6.26 23.98 -16.20
C LEU A 729 6.07 22.62 -16.87
N LEU A 730 4.82 22.23 -17.15
CA LEU A 730 4.47 20.97 -17.83
C LEU A 730 4.87 20.93 -19.32
N GLU A 731 5.16 22.06 -19.94
CA GLU A 731 5.68 22.10 -21.32
C GLU A 731 7.22 21.97 -21.36
N VAL A 732 7.89 22.34 -20.26
CA VAL A 732 9.35 22.35 -20.13
C VAL A 732 9.89 20.97 -19.69
N ILE A 733 9.10 20.20 -18.93
CA ILE A 733 9.47 18.93 -18.26
C ILE A 733 8.47 17.85 -18.66
#